data_AF-A0AAU9XH85-F1
#
_entry.id   AF-A0AAU9XH85-F1
#
_cell.length_a   1.000
_cell.length_b   1.000
_cell.length_c   1.000
_cell.angle_alpha   90.00
_cell.angle_beta   90.00
_cell.angle_gamma   90.00
#
_symmetry.space_group_name_H-M   'P 1'
#
loop_
_entity.id
_entity.type
_entity.pdbx_description
1 polymer ?
#
loop_
_entity_poly.entity_id
_entity_poly.type
_entity_poly.pdbx_seq_one_letter_code
_entity_poly.pdbx_strand_id
1 'polypeptide(L)'
;MASATPLHPSTKETSNYARLCHLLVDVGSCVLREIFDRICPPGNLHTVLSDPKNHAKLQTLRKKRVLSTSQWRKLYPTFKSSVCSRDFDTSLLVFLLRNIWGLTLPASGQDDLPLATDTSPAADITRIKILRDRVYSHVTSGSVDDPTFSSYWNDIRDTFQCIGGARYRDVINDLEIDCMDADSEKDYQELFKEWLKDEDCITDKSHEDEMVKKARREDDLESSIEIYEQNSGNEGLCDILLLILSFNLSLLWETTSAQNSNASPPELNVTLPLMSDLPKTSFAWSNVELPVDILLLAVEDCEFLSCFAYLKEPFKSYHISTGPVYFGCMGNDQGNKMKMALMRCSKGPDVPQGSLSVSKDAISVLRPKAIFSVGACSGLNSKKVKLGDVVVSAKLITAVYKTPPSRDICNLIKHVADGWKAPLQNADEYNAKVHCDGVVLSISEANRDMIRKHPEAIAVEMEGGGVYAAAQDFKTEWVVVKGIKDFVDETHSSSKKWNEIACVMAASVVANILNDPVIFQDWPHFNADSLSDLRDTTEKIEIEMKEVKETLCSLTTTVEKSTDEGSVEKMIGEMVKMDSELNRKFRRIISLATVSCSFTYLNPVPNTREAPQFLMLHSLDFLLILLLLGIFDPTELINGIRQLYKTREGWLSPFPWCEEFQFFLGNIFTRLKVVRRKKTRGVITDVFVDMSSILDPYEECSAPRTVLIEGEPGMGKTTYCKKYAYDWATKQQEPRGCGSTAFKVVLLLKCRDIHSDVWEAIDDQLLPRDIDEEVKQQFFHFIRENQSSILLILDGLDELPSSKLSMFSELIEGRVLPKCHIVATARHEAGKRGEKML
;
A
#
# COMPACT_ATOMS: atom_id res chain seq x y z
N MET A 1 -32.52 -0.40 -30.25
CA MET A 1 -31.24 -1.12 -30.27
C MET A 1 -30.40 -0.55 -31.39
N ALA A 2 -29.33 0.16 -31.06
CA ALA A 2 -28.30 0.53 -32.02
C ALA A 2 -26.97 0.13 -31.36
N SER A 3 -26.33 -0.89 -31.90
CA SER A 3 -25.02 -1.36 -31.43
C SER A 3 -23.96 -0.32 -31.78
N ALA A 4 -23.18 0.09 -30.79
CA ALA A 4 -21.98 0.88 -31.01
C ALA A 4 -21.02 0.11 -31.92
N THR A 5 -20.50 0.77 -32.94
CA THR A 5 -19.48 0.23 -33.85
C THR A 5 -18.09 0.42 -33.22
N PRO A 6 -17.23 -0.61 -33.15
CA PRO A 6 -15.88 -0.44 -32.59
C PRO A 6 -15.01 0.43 -33.49
N LEU A 7 -14.22 1.34 -32.88
CA LEU A 7 -13.15 2.06 -33.57
C LEU A 7 -11.97 1.09 -33.79
N HIS A 8 -11.55 0.95 -35.05
CA HIS A 8 -10.52 0.09 -35.65
C HIS A 8 -10.98 -1.30 -36.10
N PRO A 9 -11.06 -1.57 -37.43
CA PRO A 9 -11.28 -2.93 -37.92
C PRO A 9 -10.01 -3.74 -37.71
N SER A 10 -10.09 -4.79 -36.88
CA SER A 10 -9.06 -5.83 -36.80
C SER A 10 -8.77 -6.37 -38.20
N THR A 11 -7.49 -6.45 -38.57
CA THR A 11 -7.06 -7.06 -39.82
C THR A 11 -6.77 -8.54 -39.58
N LYS A 12 -6.87 -9.37 -40.62
CA LYS A 12 -6.56 -10.79 -40.51
C LYS A 12 -5.15 -11.04 -39.93
N GLU A 13 -4.19 -10.18 -40.25
CA GLU A 13 -2.81 -10.27 -39.77
C GLU A 13 -2.68 -9.94 -38.28
N THR A 14 -3.48 -8.99 -37.75
CA THR A 14 -3.53 -8.71 -36.30
C THR A 14 -4.18 -9.85 -35.54
N SER A 15 -5.24 -10.46 -36.11
CA SER A 15 -5.85 -11.67 -35.57
C SER A 15 -4.87 -12.86 -35.53
N ASN A 16 -4.06 -13.04 -36.59
CA ASN A 16 -3.05 -14.10 -36.65
C ASN A 16 -2.01 -13.97 -35.53
N TYR A 17 -1.53 -12.75 -35.28
CA TYR A 17 -0.59 -12.48 -34.19
C TYR A 17 -1.21 -12.75 -32.81
N ALA A 18 -2.44 -12.29 -32.59
CA ALA A 18 -3.17 -12.55 -31.35
C ALA A 18 -3.40 -14.05 -31.10
N ARG A 19 -3.68 -14.83 -32.16
CA ARG A 19 -3.82 -16.29 -32.08
C ARG A 19 -2.53 -16.97 -31.63
N LEU A 20 -1.38 -16.54 -32.16
CA LEU A 20 -0.08 -17.05 -31.69
C LEU A 20 0.19 -16.70 -30.22
N CYS A 21 -0.19 -15.49 -29.79
CA CYS A 21 -0.10 -15.07 -28.38
C CYS A 21 -0.98 -15.95 -27.49
N HIS A 22 -2.24 -16.16 -27.88
CA HIS A 22 -3.18 -17.01 -27.15
C HIS A 22 -2.67 -18.45 -27.01
N LEU A 23 -2.21 -19.04 -28.12
CA LEU A 23 -1.63 -20.39 -28.11
C LEU A 23 -0.46 -20.51 -27.13
N LEU A 24 0.43 -19.51 -27.10
CA LEU A 24 1.61 -19.51 -26.22
C LEU A 24 1.27 -19.24 -24.75
N VAL A 25 0.33 -18.35 -24.44
CA VAL A 25 -0.08 -18.02 -23.07
C VAL A 25 -0.84 -19.19 -22.43
N ASP A 26 -1.87 -19.69 -23.09
CA ASP A 26 -2.77 -20.67 -22.49
C ASP A 26 -2.20 -22.09 -22.58
N VAL A 27 -1.86 -22.52 -23.79
CA VAL A 27 -1.33 -23.88 -23.99
C VAL A 27 0.12 -23.95 -23.52
N GLY A 28 0.94 -22.93 -23.81
CA GLY A 28 2.34 -22.91 -23.39
C GLY A 28 2.53 -22.91 -21.87
N SER A 29 1.67 -22.22 -21.11
CA SER A 29 1.73 -22.27 -19.63
C SER A 29 1.37 -23.66 -19.09
N CYS A 30 0.42 -24.35 -19.73
CA CYS A 30 0.07 -25.72 -19.39
C CYS A 30 1.22 -26.68 -19.68
N VAL A 31 1.82 -26.59 -20.87
CA VAL A 31 2.96 -27.42 -21.27
C VAL A 31 4.17 -27.19 -20.35
N LEU A 32 4.48 -25.94 -19.98
CA LEU A 32 5.57 -25.66 -19.05
C LEU A 32 5.33 -26.28 -17.67
N ARG A 33 4.09 -26.25 -17.18
CA ARG A 33 3.72 -26.87 -15.90
C ARG A 33 3.88 -28.38 -15.95
N GLU A 34 3.62 -29.03 -17.08
CA GLU A 34 3.89 -30.46 -17.23
C GLU A 34 5.39 -30.78 -17.20
N ILE A 35 6.23 -29.94 -17.83
CA ILE A 35 7.69 -30.07 -17.73
C ILE A 35 8.12 -29.91 -16.26
N PHE A 36 7.55 -28.93 -15.54
CA PHE A 36 7.79 -28.74 -14.11
C PHE A 36 7.41 -29.98 -13.30
N ASP A 37 6.22 -30.53 -13.52
CA ASP A 37 5.70 -31.68 -12.77
C ASP A 37 6.48 -32.98 -13.08
N ARG A 38 7.11 -33.09 -14.26
CA ARG A 38 8.05 -34.18 -14.58
C ARG A 38 9.33 -34.10 -13.75
N ILE A 39 9.83 -32.89 -13.50
CA ILE A 39 11.04 -32.64 -12.68
C ILE A 39 10.71 -32.75 -11.19
N CYS A 40 9.55 -32.22 -10.78
CA CYS A 40 9.07 -32.21 -9.41
C CYS A 40 7.62 -32.69 -9.36
N PRO A 41 7.39 -34.00 -9.14
CA PRO A 41 6.04 -34.52 -8.98
C PRO A 41 5.27 -33.72 -7.92
N PRO A 42 4.00 -33.35 -8.14
CA PRO A 42 3.26 -32.41 -7.29
C PRO A 42 3.24 -32.80 -5.79
N GLY A 43 3.22 -34.10 -5.50
CA GLY A 43 3.26 -34.62 -4.13
C GLY A 43 4.58 -34.36 -3.39
N ASN A 44 5.69 -34.18 -4.11
CA ASN A 44 7.02 -33.98 -3.55
C ASN A 44 7.42 -32.50 -3.43
N LEU A 45 6.61 -31.59 -3.96
CA LEU A 45 6.91 -30.15 -4.00
C LEU A 45 7.11 -29.56 -2.60
N HIS A 46 6.24 -29.89 -1.64
CA HIS A 46 6.37 -29.45 -0.27
C HIS A 46 7.66 -29.93 0.42
N THR A 47 8.09 -31.16 0.11
CA THR A 47 9.34 -31.75 0.62
C THR A 47 10.55 -31.01 0.07
N VAL A 48 10.57 -30.74 -1.24
CA VAL A 48 11.66 -30.00 -1.90
C VAL A 48 11.76 -28.57 -1.39
N LEU A 49 10.63 -27.89 -1.18
CA LEU A 49 10.59 -26.52 -0.64
C LEU A 49 10.95 -26.47 0.86
N SER A 50 10.75 -27.56 1.59
CA SER A 50 11.10 -27.69 3.01
C SER A 50 12.55 -28.11 3.26
N ASP A 51 13.30 -28.50 2.22
CA ASP A 51 14.75 -28.74 2.33
C ASP A 51 15.42 -27.46 2.85
N PRO A 52 16.16 -27.51 3.99
CA PRO A 52 16.84 -26.36 4.56
C PRO A 52 17.73 -25.59 3.56
N LYS A 53 18.35 -26.29 2.60
CA LYS A 53 19.20 -25.66 1.57
C LYS A 53 18.36 -24.82 0.60
N ASN A 54 17.26 -25.38 0.11
CA ASN A 54 16.35 -24.69 -0.81
C ASN A 54 15.61 -23.56 -0.11
N HIS A 55 15.16 -23.78 1.14
CA HIS A 55 14.51 -22.77 1.95
C HIS A 55 15.44 -21.57 2.22
N ALA A 56 16.69 -21.81 2.60
CA ALA A 56 17.67 -20.74 2.82
C ALA A 56 17.97 -19.95 1.53
N LYS A 57 18.06 -20.64 0.39
CA LYS A 57 18.26 -20.01 -0.93
C LYS A 57 17.06 -19.12 -1.30
N LEU A 58 15.84 -19.62 -1.19
CA LEU A 58 14.62 -18.85 -1.46
C LEU A 58 14.42 -17.69 -0.46
N GLN A 59 14.77 -17.88 0.81
CA GLN A 59 14.71 -16.82 1.83
C GLN A 59 15.71 -15.70 1.52
N THR A 60 16.89 -16.03 1.02
CA THR A 60 17.88 -15.04 0.56
C THR A 60 17.35 -14.27 -0.64
N LEU A 61 16.75 -14.94 -1.62
CA LEU A 61 16.15 -14.32 -2.80
C LEU A 61 14.95 -13.42 -2.44
N ARG A 62 14.18 -13.76 -1.40
CA ARG A 62 13.15 -12.88 -0.82
C ARG A 62 13.75 -11.62 -0.18
N LYS A 63 14.82 -11.76 0.60
CA LYS A 63 15.54 -10.61 1.20
C LYS A 63 16.10 -9.67 0.12
N LYS A 64 16.56 -10.23 -1.01
CA LYS A 64 17.02 -9.50 -2.19
C LYS A 64 15.87 -8.91 -3.04
N ARG A 65 14.60 -9.03 -2.62
CA ARG A 65 13.39 -8.59 -3.36
C ARG A 65 13.30 -9.15 -4.79
N VAL A 66 13.82 -10.36 -5.01
CA VAL A 66 13.66 -11.09 -6.28
C VAL A 66 12.36 -11.89 -6.26
N LEU A 67 11.99 -12.45 -5.10
CA LEU A 67 10.72 -13.13 -4.90
C LEU A 67 9.73 -12.21 -4.17
N SER A 68 8.54 -12.01 -4.75
CA SER A 68 7.50 -11.15 -4.15
C SER A 68 6.87 -11.77 -2.90
N THR A 69 6.22 -10.94 -2.07
CA THR A 69 5.47 -11.42 -0.90
C THR A 69 4.30 -12.33 -1.30
N SER A 70 3.68 -12.08 -2.46
CA SER A 70 2.61 -12.92 -3.01
C SER A 70 3.14 -14.30 -3.41
N GLN A 71 4.22 -14.35 -4.19
CA GLN A 71 4.89 -15.60 -4.59
C GLN A 71 5.40 -16.38 -3.37
N TRP A 72 5.91 -15.71 -2.33
CA TRP A 72 6.34 -16.38 -1.09
C TRP A 72 5.18 -17.10 -0.39
N ARG A 73 3.99 -16.50 -0.34
CA ARG A 73 2.80 -17.13 0.27
C ARG A 73 2.32 -18.34 -0.52
N LYS A 74 2.49 -18.34 -1.86
CA LYS A 74 2.24 -19.52 -2.71
C LYS A 74 3.23 -20.65 -2.43
N LEU A 75 4.53 -20.35 -2.20
CA LEU A 75 5.55 -21.35 -1.88
C LEU A 75 5.47 -21.88 -0.44
N TYR A 76 5.10 -21.03 0.52
CA TYR A 76 5.01 -21.37 1.94
C TYR A 76 3.63 -21.00 2.52
N PRO A 77 2.57 -21.73 2.13
CA PRO A 77 1.23 -21.53 2.65
C PRO A 77 1.11 -22.01 4.11
N THR A 78 0.02 -21.60 4.78
CA THR A 78 -0.28 -21.96 6.18
C THR A 78 -0.24 -23.46 6.44
N PHE A 79 -0.69 -24.26 5.47
CA PHE A 79 -0.60 -25.71 5.49
C PHE A 79 0.46 -26.17 4.48
N LYS A 80 1.60 -26.68 4.95
CA LYS A 80 2.73 -27.04 4.06
C LYS A 80 2.38 -28.03 2.95
N SER A 81 1.41 -28.91 3.18
CA SER A 81 0.93 -29.89 2.20
C SER A 81 -0.03 -29.33 1.14
N SER A 82 -0.47 -28.07 1.28
CA SER A 82 -1.41 -27.44 0.34
C SER A 82 -0.72 -26.74 -0.84
N VAL A 83 0.61 -26.74 -0.91
CA VAL A 83 1.35 -26.14 -2.02
C VAL A 83 1.18 -26.97 -3.28
N CYS A 84 0.75 -26.34 -4.38
CA CYS A 84 0.52 -27.01 -5.66
C CYS A 84 1.12 -26.20 -6.81
N SER A 85 1.76 -26.88 -7.77
CA SER A 85 2.27 -26.25 -9.01
C SER A 85 1.15 -25.64 -9.87
N ARG A 86 -0.12 -26.03 -9.64
CA ARG A 86 -1.30 -25.42 -10.27
C ARG A 86 -1.54 -23.98 -9.85
N ASP A 87 -1.09 -23.58 -8.66
CA ASP A 87 -1.25 -22.22 -8.15
C ASP A 87 -0.12 -21.27 -8.60
N PHE A 88 0.88 -21.81 -9.32
CA PHE A 88 2.04 -21.09 -9.79
C PHE A 88 1.79 -20.51 -11.18
N ASP A 89 2.07 -19.22 -11.30
CA ASP A 89 2.21 -18.53 -12.58
C ASP A 89 3.48 -19.02 -13.31
N THR A 90 3.51 -18.80 -14.61
CA THR A 90 4.58 -19.28 -15.50
C THR A 90 5.94 -18.74 -15.06
N SER A 91 5.98 -17.49 -14.58
CA SER A 91 7.16 -16.81 -14.04
C SER A 91 7.72 -17.51 -12.79
N LEU A 92 6.87 -17.90 -11.84
CA LEU A 92 7.27 -18.65 -10.66
C LEU A 92 7.75 -20.08 -11.02
N LEU A 93 7.14 -20.72 -12.02
CA LEU A 93 7.60 -22.04 -12.51
C LEU A 93 9.03 -21.97 -13.06
N VAL A 94 9.30 -21.03 -13.99
CA VAL A 94 10.66 -20.82 -14.55
C VAL A 94 11.66 -20.43 -13.45
N PHE A 95 11.25 -19.54 -12.53
CA PHE A 95 12.07 -19.11 -11.42
C PHE A 95 12.56 -20.28 -10.56
N LEU A 96 11.66 -21.20 -10.19
CA LEU A 96 11.99 -22.37 -9.38
C LEU A 96 12.87 -23.36 -10.15
N LEU A 97 12.58 -23.59 -11.43
CA LEU A 97 13.38 -24.44 -12.32
C LEU A 97 14.83 -23.99 -12.40
N ARG A 98 15.08 -22.69 -12.50
CA ARG A 98 16.43 -22.12 -12.51
C ARG A 98 17.10 -22.16 -11.13
N ASN A 99 16.36 -21.79 -10.07
CA ASN A 99 16.96 -21.56 -8.76
C ASN A 99 17.08 -22.82 -7.90
N ILE A 100 16.18 -23.79 -8.02
CA ILE A 100 16.23 -25.04 -7.25
C ILE A 100 16.93 -26.13 -8.05
N TRP A 101 16.54 -26.30 -9.31
CA TRP A 101 17.06 -27.38 -10.17
C TRP A 101 18.23 -26.98 -11.08
N GLY A 102 18.62 -25.71 -11.06
CA GLY A 102 19.85 -25.26 -11.72
C GLY A 102 19.81 -25.36 -13.24
N LEU A 103 18.62 -25.31 -13.87
CA LEU A 103 18.52 -25.31 -15.32
C LEU A 103 19.14 -24.03 -15.88
N THR A 104 20.25 -24.19 -16.61
CA THR A 104 20.92 -23.12 -17.35
C THR A 104 20.21 -22.94 -18.69
N LEU A 105 19.40 -21.88 -18.78
CA LEU A 105 18.77 -21.46 -20.03
C LEU A 105 19.81 -20.70 -20.88
N PRO A 106 19.89 -20.95 -22.20
CA PRO A 106 20.78 -20.18 -23.06
C PRO A 106 20.41 -18.68 -23.02
N ALA A 107 21.45 -17.84 -22.98
CA ALA A 107 21.31 -16.39 -23.11
C ALA A 107 20.69 -16.06 -24.48
N SER A 108 19.81 -15.05 -24.54
CA SER A 108 19.15 -14.66 -25.78
C SER A 108 20.19 -14.37 -26.87
N GLY A 109 20.11 -15.10 -28.01
CA GLY A 109 21.01 -14.94 -29.16
C GLY A 109 21.62 -16.22 -29.76
N GLN A 110 21.34 -17.42 -29.22
CA GLN A 110 21.64 -18.68 -29.92
C GLN A 110 20.40 -19.19 -30.65
N ASP A 111 20.39 -19.08 -31.99
CA ASP A 111 19.27 -19.46 -32.86
C ASP A 111 19.17 -20.97 -33.16
N ASP A 112 20.08 -21.79 -32.62
CA ASP A 112 20.11 -23.24 -32.92
C ASP A 112 19.05 -23.98 -32.09
N LEU A 113 17.99 -24.45 -32.76
CA LEU A 113 16.97 -25.31 -32.15
C LEU A 113 17.64 -26.59 -31.60
N PRO A 114 17.36 -26.99 -30.34
CA PRO A 114 17.82 -28.27 -29.81
C PRO A 114 17.38 -29.44 -30.70
N LEU A 115 18.28 -30.39 -30.99
CA LEU A 115 18.03 -31.56 -31.86
C LEU A 115 16.69 -32.21 -31.53
N ALA A 116 15.85 -32.51 -32.53
CA ALA A 116 14.50 -33.06 -32.32
C ALA A 116 14.47 -34.38 -31.53
N THR A 117 15.61 -35.06 -31.38
CA THR A 117 15.76 -36.29 -30.59
C THR A 117 16.02 -36.06 -29.09
N ASP A 118 16.36 -34.84 -28.67
CA ASP A 118 16.63 -34.50 -27.26
C ASP A 118 15.33 -34.14 -26.54
N THR A 119 14.73 -35.10 -25.83
CA THR A 119 13.50 -34.90 -25.06
C THR A 119 13.75 -34.51 -23.60
N SER A 120 14.94 -33.96 -23.29
CA SER A 120 15.24 -33.49 -21.94
C SER A 120 14.40 -32.25 -21.58
N PRO A 121 14.00 -32.09 -20.30
CA PRO A 121 13.25 -30.91 -19.86
C PRO A 121 13.93 -29.56 -20.18
N ALA A 122 15.28 -29.53 -20.18
CA ALA A 122 16.04 -28.34 -20.54
C ALA A 122 15.93 -28.00 -22.03
N ALA A 123 16.00 -29.02 -22.90
CA ALA A 123 15.81 -28.85 -24.34
C ALA A 123 14.37 -28.43 -24.66
N ASP A 124 13.37 -29.01 -23.97
CA ASP A 124 11.96 -28.67 -24.14
C ASP A 124 11.66 -27.21 -23.75
N ILE A 125 12.15 -26.74 -22.60
CA ILE A 125 11.99 -25.33 -22.19
C ILE A 125 12.71 -24.39 -23.18
N THR A 126 13.88 -24.80 -23.69
CA THR A 126 14.62 -24.01 -24.68
C THR A 126 13.85 -23.88 -26.00
N ARG A 127 13.20 -24.95 -26.48
CA ARG A 127 12.34 -24.90 -27.67
C ARG A 127 11.16 -23.95 -27.48
N ILE A 128 10.48 -24.03 -26.33
CA ILE A 128 9.37 -23.12 -26.00
C ILE A 128 9.86 -21.66 -25.99
N LYS A 129 11.02 -21.41 -25.38
CA LYS A 129 11.63 -20.07 -25.33
C LYS A 129 11.94 -19.53 -26.73
N ILE A 130 12.60 -20.32 -27.59
CA ILE A 130 12.94 -19.88 -28.96
C ILE A 130 11.67 -19.55 -29.76
N LEU A 131 10.64 -20.40 -29.68
CA LEU A 131 9.37 -20.17 -30.38
C LEU A 131 8.65 -18.93 -29.86
N ARG A 132 8.65 -18.72 -28.54
CA ARG A 132 8.12 -17.52 -27.92
C ARG A 132 8.86 -16.27 -28.37
N ASP A 133 10.20 -16.30 -28.39
CA ASP A 133 11.03 -15.15 -28.76
C ASP A 133 10.84 -14.80 -30.26
N ARG A 134 10.60 -15.79 -31.13
CA ARG A 134 10.21 -15.58 -32.54
C ARG A 134 8.83 -14.93 -32.69
N VAL A 135 7.85 -15.33 -31.89
CA VAL A 135 6.55 -14.62 -31.89
C VAL A 135 6.71 -13.20 -31.34
N TYR A 136 7.53 -13.03 -30.31
CA TYR A 136 7.77 -11.72 -29.71
C TYR A 136 8.44 -10.71 -30.64
N SER A 137 9.24 -11.13 -31.62
CA SER A 137 9.82 -10.19 -32.60
C SER A 137 8.77 -9.42 -33.43
N HIS A 138 7.51 -9.86 -33.41
CA HIS A 138 6.38 -9.17 -34.05
C HIS A 138 5.58 -8.26 -33.11
N VAL A 139 6.02 -8.07 -31.86
CA VAL A 139 5.29 -7.26 -30.86
C VAL A 139 5.10 -5.80 -31.27
N THR A 140 6.04 -5.25 -32.03
CA THR A 140 5.99 -3.86 -32.53
C THR A 140 5.04 -3.70 -33.70
N SER A 141 4.91 -4.71 -34.56
CA SER A 141 3.95 -4.70 -35.66
C SER A 141 2.55 -5.09 -35.19
N GLY A 142 2.45 -5.92 -34.14
CA GLY A 142 1.17 -6.46 -33.65
C GLY A 142 0.43 -7.32 -34.68
N SER A 143 1.13 -7.73 -35.75
CA SER A 143 0.57 -8.41 -36.91
C SER A 143 1.56 -9.39 -37.53
N VAL A 144 1.03 -10.49 -38.10
CA VAL A 144 1.79 -11.56 -38.76
C VAL A 144 1.08 -12.00 -40.05
N ASP A 145 1.81 -12.09 -41.15
CA ASP A 145 1.30 -12.55 -42.45
C ASP A 145 0.93 -14.04 -42.44
N ASP A 146 0.01 -14.45 -43.31
CA ASP A 146 -0.54 -15.82 -43.35
C ASP A 146 0.55 -16.94 -43.51
N PRO A 147 1.54 -16.82 -44.41
CA PRO A 147 2.66 -17.77 -44.50
C PRO A 147 3.45 -17.90 -43.19
N THR A 148 3.82 -16.78 -42.57
CA THR A 148 4.59 -16.77 -41.31
C THR A 148 3.77 -17.35 -40.15
N PHE A 149 2.49 -16.98 -40.07
CA PHE A 149 1.54 -17.55 -39.10
C PHE A 149 1.46 -19.07 -39.22
N SER A 150 1.28 -19.58 -40.44
CA SER A 150 1.18 -21.02 -40.70
C SER A 150 2.47 -21.75 -40.29
N SER A 151 3.64 -21.15 -40.52
CA SER A 151 4.92 -21.73 -40.08
C SER A 151 5.00 -21.80 -38.56
N TYR A 152 4.79 -20.67 -37.86
CA TYR A 152 4.90 -20.61 -36.41
C TYR A 152 3.85 -21.45 -35.70
N TRP A 153 2.62 -21.47 -36.21
CA TRP A 153 1.55 -22.29 -35.67
C TRP A 153 1.91 -23.78 -35.72
N ASN A 154 2.42 -24.26 -36.86
CA ASN A 154 2.84 -25.65 -37.00
C ASN A 154 4.03 -25.98 -36.10
N ASP A 155 5.05 -25.12 -36.03
CA ASP A 155 6.23 -25.32 -35.17
C ASP A 155 5.86 -25.39 -33.68
N ILE A 156 4.97 -24.49 -33.22
CA ILE A 156 4.47 -24.47 -31.83
C ILE A 156 3.60 -25.71 -31.57
N ARG A 157 2.69 -26.04 -32.48
CA ARG A 157 1.82 -27.22 -32.35
C ARG A 157 2.63 -28.50 -32.24
N ASP A 158 3.60 -28.70 -33.11
CA ASP A 158 4.39 -29.93 -33.16
C ASP A 158 5.28 -30.03 -31.91
N THR A 159 5.82 -28.90 -31.43
CA THR A 159 6.58 -28.83 -30.18
C THR A 159 5.70 -29.15 -28.96
N PHE A 160 4.51 -28.55 -28.86
CA PHE A 160 3.58 -28.79 -27.75
C PHE A 160 3.03 -30.22 -27.74
N GLN A 161 2.75 -30.79 -28.91
CA GLN A 161 2.37 -32.20 -29.03
C GLN A 161 3.51 -33.16 -28.68
N CYS A 162 4.76 -32.82 -29.03
CA CYS A 162 5.92 -33.60 -28.65
C CYS A 162 6.12 -33.63 -27.12
N ILE A 163 6.01 -32.46 -26.48
CA ILE A 163 6.21 -32.32 -25.03
C ILE A 163 5.03 -32.89 -24.28
N GLY A 164 3.80 -32.47 -24.59
CA GLY A 164 2.59 -32.73 -23.81
C GLY A 164 1.73 -33.90 -24.29
N GLY A 165 2.07 -34.50 -25.43
CA GLY A 165 1.36 -35.64 -26.01
C GLY A 165 0.09 -35.28 -26.80
N ALA A 166 -0.61 -36.31 -27.28
CA ALA A 166 -1.74 -36.15 -28.21
C ALA A 166 -2.93 -35.35 -27.66
N ARG A 167 -3.05 -35.15 -26.34
CA ARG A 167 -4.12 -34.37 -25.71
C ARG A 167 -4.16 -32.89 -26.15
N TYR A 168 -3.01 -32.34 -26.55
CA TYR A 168 -2.93 -30.95 -27.00
C TYR A 168 -3.34 -30.79 -28.46
N ARG A 169 -3.49 -31.88 -29.22
CA ARG A 169 -3.94 -31.81 -30.61
C ARG A 169 -5.33 -31.19 -30.72
N ASP A 170 -6.27 -31.69 -29.93
CA ASP A 170 -7.67 -31.23 -30.01
C ASP A 170 -7.79 -29.79 -29.53
N VAL A 171 -7.14 -29.45 -28.40
CA VAL A 171 -7.11 -28.07 -27.85
C VAL A 171 -6.51 -27.07 -28.85
N ILE A 172 -5.41 -27.42 -29.53
CA ILE A 172 -4.78 -26.51 -30.49
C ILE A 172 -5.63 -26.37 -31.76
N ASN A 173 -6.28 -27.44 -32.21
CA ASN A 173 -7.16 -27.37 -33.39
C ASN A 173 -8.40 -26.49 -33.12
N ASP A 174 -8.96 -26.56 -31.91
CA ASP A 174 -10.08 -25.69 -31.51
C ASP A 174 -9.66 -24.21 -31.55
N LEU A 175 -8.46 -23.89 -31.04
CA LEU A 175 -7.89 -22.54 -31.07
C LEU A 175 -7.58 -22.01 -32.48
N GLU A 176 -7.38 -22.89 -33.46
CA GLU A 176 -7.17 -22.49 -34.86
C GLU A 176 -8.47 -22.01 -35.52
N ILE A 177 -9.59 -22.59 -35.09
CA ILE A 177 -10.93 -22.38 -35.65
C ILE A 177 -11.70 -21.28 -34.88
N ASP A 178 -11.33 -21.02 -33.63
CA ASP A 178 -11.97 -20.03 -32.77
C ASP A 178 -11.96 -18.61 -33.38
N CYS A 179 -13.10 -17.93 -33.25
CA CYS A 179 -13.30 -16.56 -33.69
C CYS A 179 -12.68 -15.62 -32.67
N MET A 180 -11.68 -14.84 -33.08
CA MET A 180 -11.09 -13.80 -32.25
C MET A 180 -11.90 -12.51 -32.43
N ASP A 181 -12.46 -11.97 -31.36
CA ASP A 181 -12.99 -10.61 -31.34
C ASP A 181 -11.89 -9.60 -30.94
N ALA A 182 -12.14 -8.32 -31.23
CA ALA A 182 -11.15 -7.26 -31.04
C ALA A 182 -10.72 -7.07 -29.57
N ASP A 183 -11.59 -7.40 -28.61
CA ASP A 183 -11.30 -7.32 -27.18
C ASP A 183 -10.35 -8.47 -26.79
N SER A 184 -10.65 -9.70 -27.21
CA SER A 184 -9.83 -10.89 -27.00
C SER A 184 -8.44 -10.77 -27.65
N GLU A 185 -8.36 -10.15 -28.83
CA GLU A 185 -7.07 -9.91 -29.50
C GLU A 185 -6.13 -9.05 -28.67
N LYS A 186 -6.67 -7.99 -28.06
CA LYS A 186 -5.90 -7.08 -27.24
C LYS A 186 -5.48 -7.73 -25.92
N ASP A 187 -6.39 -8.47 -25.29
CA ASP A 187 -6.15 -9.15 -24.02
C ASP A 187 -5.00 -10.16 -24.12
N TYR A 188 -4.98 -11.03 -25.13
CA TYR A 188 -3.90 -12.02 -25.28
C TYR A 188 -2.56 -11.40 -25.66
N GLN A 189 -2.56 -10.30 -26.42
CA GLN A 189 -1.33 -9.55 -26.70
C GLN A 189 -0.75 -8.90 -25.44
N GLU A 190 -1.59 -8.38 -24.55
CA GLU A 190 -1.16 -7.82 -23.26
C GLU A 190 -0.64 -8.92 -22.32
N LEU A 191 -1.37 -10.04 -22.18
CA LEU A 191 -0.93 -11.20 -21.37
C LEU A 191 0.42 -11.76 -21.86
N PHE A 192 0.62 -11.81 -23.18
CA PHE A 192 1.89 -12.28 -23.75
C PHE A 192 3.06 -11.33 -23.44
N LYS A 193 2.83 -10.01 -23.47
CA LYS A 193 3.83 -9.00 -23.07
C LYS A 193 4.15 -9.09 -21.58
N GLU A 194 3.14 -9.33 -20.74
CA GLU A 194 3.33 -9.51 -19.29
C GLU A 194 4.19 -10.75 -19.00
N TRP A 195 3.93 -11.85 -19.70
CA TRP A 195 4.69 -13.09 -19.55
C TRP A 195 6.20 -12.92 -19.81
N LEU A 196 6.61 -11.99 -20.67
CA LEU A 196 8.01 -11.70 -20.99
C LEU A 196 8.70 -10.74 -20.01
N LYS A 197 7.99 -9.73 -19.51
CA LYS A 197 8.53 -8.75 -18.54
C LYS A 197 9.02 -9.41 -17.25
N ASP A 198 8.42 -10.54 -16.89
CA ASP A 198 8.76 -11.27 -15.67
C ASP A 198 10.08 -12.06 -15.77
N GLU A 199 10.57 -12.43 -16.95
CA GLU A 199 11.84 -13.16 -17.11
C GLU A 199 13.07 -12.24 -17.03
N ASP A 200 13.01 -11.05 -17.63
CA ASP A 200 14.10 -10.07 -17.62
C ASP A 200 14.40 -9.57 -16.19
N CYS A 201 13.41 -9.57 -15.29
CA CYS A 201 13.61 -9.20 -13.90
C CYS A 201 14.42 -10.24 -13.09
N ILE A 202 14.51 -11.49 -13.59
CA ILE A 202 15.13 -12.64 -12.92
C ILE A 202 16.57 -12.86 -13.44
N THR A 203 16.84 -12.60 -14.72
CA THR A 203 18.17 -12.75 -15.35
C THR A 203 19.19 -11.75 -14.82
N ASP A 204 18.86 -10.46 -14.77
CA ASP A 204 19.80 -9.37 -14.42
C ASP A 204 20.42 -9.49 -13.02
N LYS A 205 19.69 -10.05 -12.04
CA LYS A 205 20.15 -10.14 -10.64
C LYS A 205 20.97 -11.40 -10.31
N SER A 206 21.07 -12.33 -11.25
CA SER A 206 21.73 -13.64 -11.03
C SER A 206 23.18 -13.68 -11.53
N HIS A 207 23.53 -12.86 -12.52
CA HIS A 207 24.88 -12.80 -13.10
C HIS A 207 25.91 -12.09 -12.19
N GLU A 208 25.47 -11.26 -11.24
CA GLU A 208 26.37 -10.63 -10.25
C GLU A 208 27.01 -11.65 -9.29
N ASP A 209 26.31 -12.73 -8.92
CA ASP A 209 26.77 -13.67 -7.87
C ASP A 209 27.84 -14.67 -8.38
N GLU A 210 27.95 -14.90 -9.69
CA GLU A 210 28.96 -15.82 -10.26
C GLU A 210 30.35 -15.18 -10.34
N MET A 211 30.41 -13.87 -10.62
CA MET A 211 31.67 -13.11 -10.60
C MET A 211 32.22 -12.92 -9.18
N VAL A 212 31.36 -12.80 -8.18
CA VAL A 212 31.73 -12.60 -6.77
C VAL A 212 32.25 -13.88 -6.09
N LYS A 213 31.86 -15.07 -6.55
CA LYS A 213 32.38 -16.34 -6.00
C LYS A 213 33.76 -16.71 -6.52
N LYS A 214 34.13 -16.23 -7.71
CA LYS A 214 35.46 -16.46 -8.28
C LYS A 214 36.53 -15.57 -7.61
N ALA A 215 36.13 -14.39 -7.14
CA ALA A 215 37.01 -13.45 -6.43
C ALA A 215 37.34 -13.82 -4.96
N ARG A 216 36.65 -14.82 -4.37
CA ARG A 216 36.84 -15.20 -2.94
C ARG A 216 37.77 -16.39 -2.71
N ARG A 217 38.45 -16.90 -3.73
CA ARG A 217 39.37 -18.06 -3.60
C ARG A 217 40.86 -17.69 -3.65
N GLU A 218 41.21 -16.40 -3.74
CA GLU A 218 42.62 -16.00 -3.93
C GLU A 218 43.26 -15.22 -2.78
N ASP A 219 42.55 -14.91 -1.69
CA ASP A 219 43.16 -14.19 -0.55
C ASP A 219 43.13 -15.03 0.74
N ASP A 220 43.93 -16.10 0.77
CA ASP A 220 44.42 -16.75 2.00
C ASP A 220 45.94 -16.48 2.10
N LEU A 221 46.37 -15.45 2.87
CA LEU A 221 47.69 -15.43 3.52
C LEU A 221 47.85 -14.31 4.56
N GLU A 222 48.21 -14.70 5.81
CA GLU A 222 48.97 -13.95 6.84
C GLU A 222 48.38 -12.63 7.44
N SER A 223 48.52 -12.27 8.72
CA SER A 223 49.21 -12.80 9.89
C SER A 223 48.73 -12.08 11.19
N SER A 224 48.66 -12.86 12.28
CA SER A 224 48.95 -12.63 13.71
C SER A 224 49.02 -11.23 14.36
N ILE A 225 48.50 -11.09 15.60
CA ILE A 225 49.22 -10.74 16.87
C ILE A 225 48.24 -10.62 18.09
N GLU A 226 48.77 -10.88 19.29
CA GLU A 226 48.18 -11.41 20.53
C GLU A 226 47.62 -10.43 21.61
N ILE A 227 46.68 -10.98 22.39
CA ILE A 227 46.27 -10.93 23.83
C ILE A 227 47.02 -10.04 24.85
N TYR A 228 46.29 -9.43 25.82
CA TYR A 228 46.59 -9.48 27.28
C TYR A 228 45.33 -9.34 28.18
N GLU A 229 45.23 -10.22 29.19
CA GLU A 229 44.32 -10.24 30.34
C GLU A 229 45.04 -9.73 31.61
N GLN A 230 44.32 -9.09 32.56
CA GLN A 230 44.61 -9.18 34.00
C GLN A 230 43.35 -9.00 34.86
N ASN A 231 43.20 -9.92 35.83
CA ASN A 231 42.16 -10.05 36.85
C ASN A 231 42.46 -9.26 38.15
N SER A 232 41.40 -8.84 38.86
CA SER A 232 41.18 -8.92 40.32
C SER A 232 39.80 -8.31 40.63
N GLY A 233 38.90 -8.80 41.48
CA GLY A 233 38.93 -9.79 42.54
C GLY A 233 38.32 -9.17 43.81
N ASN A 234 37.03 -9.43 44.11
CA ASN A 234 36.52 -9.59 45.49
C ASN A 234 35.08 -10.11 45.51
N GLU A 235 34.94 -11.32 46.03
CA GLU A 235 33.69 -12.01 46.35
C GLU A 235 33.18 -11.62 47.74
N GLY A 236 31.86 -11.74 47.91
CA GLY A 236 31.25 -12.21 49.16
C GLY A 236 30.70 -11.11 50.08
N LEU A 237 29.37 -10.92 50.03
CA LEU A 237 28.54 -10.78 51.25
C LEU A 237 26.99 -10.71 51.07
N CYS A 238 26.35 -11.27 50.03
CA CYS A 238 24.87 -11.21 49.95
C CYS A 238 24.11 -12.43 49.42
N ASP A 239 24.70 -13.64 49.42
CA ASP A 239 23.99 -14.87 48.99
C ASP A 239 23.28 -15.66 50.11
N ILE A 240 23.18 -15.12 51.32
CA ILE A 240 22.41 -15.75 52.43
C ILE A 240 21.09 -15.01 52.71
N LEU A 241 20.89 -13.80 52.18
CA LEU A 241 19.65 -13.03 52.35
C LEU A 241 18.57 -13.36 51.30
N LEU A 242 18.91 -14.02 50.19
CA LEU A 242 17.96 -14.39 49.13
C LEU A 242 17.37 -15.80 49.30
N LEU A 243 17.95 -16.66 50.14
CA LEU A 243 17.42 -18.00 50.44
C LEU A 243 16.37 -18.03 51.57
N ILE A 244 16.26 -16.97 52.37
CA ILE A 244 15.23 -16.86 53.43
C ILE A 244 13.95 -16.18 52.90
N LEU A 245 14.05 -15.41 51.81
CA LEU A 245 12.87 -14.81 51.14
C LEU A 245 12.17 -15.75 50.15
N SER A 246 12.86 -16.79 49.67
CA SER A 246 12.28 -17.78 48.74
C SER A 246 11.54 -18.94 49.42
N PHE A 247 11.55 -19.01 50.75
CA PHE A 247 10.86 -20.08 51.50
C PHE A 247 9.60 -19.64 52.28
N ASN A 248 9.27 -18.33 52.30
CA ASN A 248 8.10 -17.80 53.02
C ASN A 248 7.00 -17.16 52.14
N LEU A 249 7.07 -17.27 50.81
CA LEU A 249 5.96 -16.88 49.92
C LEU A 249 5.19 -18.05 49.27
N SER A 250 5.65 -19.29 49.46
CA SER A 250 4.92 -20.47 48.99
C SER A 250 3.82 -20.96 49.95
N LEU A 251 3.75 -20.46 51.19
CA LEU A 251 2.73 -20.88 52.16
C LEU A 251 1.60 -19.86 52.40
N LEU A 252 1.60 -18.72 51.70
CA LEU A 252 0.53 -17.71 51.77
C LEU A 252 -0.21 -17.48 50.44
N TRP A 253 0.05 -18.31 49.43
CA TRP A 253 -0.63 -18.24 48.12
C TRP A 253 -1.72 -19.32 47.95
N GLU A 254 -1.72 -20.36 48.79
CA GLU A 254 -2.65 -21.50 48.68
C GLU A 254 -4.01 -21.31 49.39
N THR A 255 -4.29 -20.16 50.00
CA THR A 255 -5.56 -19.96 50.73
C THR A 255 -6.47 -18.84 50.22
N THR A 256 -6.22 -18.25 49.05
CA THR A 256 -7.11 -17.19 48.52
C THR A 256 -7.36 -17.18 47.01
N SER A 257 -6.81 -18.12 46.24
CA SER A 257 -7.01 -18.21 44.77
C SER A 257 -8.04 -19.26 44.32
N ALA A 258 -8.61 -20.05 45.24
CA ALA A 258 -9.40 -21.25 44.91
C ALA A 258 -10.94 -21.06 44.93
N GLN A 259 -11.49 -19.87 44.72
CA GLN A 259 -12.95 -19.65 44.88
C GLN A 259 -13.76 -19.35 43.60
N ASN A 260 -13.17 -19.01 42.43
CA ASN A 260 -13.99 -18.54 41.29
C ASN A 260 -13.95 -19.37 40.00
N SER A 261 -13.10 -20.40 39.87
CA SER A 261 -12.99 -21.19 38.62
C SER A 261 -13.90 -22.43 38.55
N ASN A 262 -14.62 -22.77 39.62
CA ASN A 262 -15.43 -24.00 39.73
C ASN A 262 -16.94 -23.78 39.85
N ALA A 263 -17.45 -22.55 39.66
CA ALA A 263 -18.89 -22.31 39.70
C ALA A 263 -19.58 -22.76 38.40
N SER A 264 -20.58 -23.64 38.50
CA SER A 264 -21.40 -24.04 37.37
C SER A 264 -22.10 -22.82 36.75
N PRO A 265 -22.16 -22.68 35.40
CA PRO A 265 -22.75 -21.51 34.78
C PRO A 265 -24.24 -21.38 35.13
N PRO A 266 -24.72 -20.20 35.55
CA PRO A 266 -26.12 -19.97 35.92
C PRO A 266 -27.07 -20.20 34.74
N GLU A 267 -28.34 -20.43 35.02
CA GLU A 267 -29.37 -20.56 33.98
C GLU A 267 -29.90 -19.20 33.55
N LEU A 268 -30.06 -19.03 32.23
CA LEU A 268 -30.67 -17.86 31.62
C LEU A 268 -32.19 -17.88 31.83
N ASN A 269 -32.79 -16.70 31.97
CA ASN A 269 -34.25 -16.55 31.98
C ASN A 269 -34.83 -16.16 30.60
N VAL A 270 -33.97 -15.97 29.59
CA VAL A 270 -34.32 -15.66 28.20
C VAL A 270 -34.05 -16.88 27.32
N THR A 271 -35.03 -17.24 26.50
CA THR A 271 -34.88 -18.29 25.49
C THR A 271 -34.31 -17.69 24.21
N LEU A 272 -33.17 -18.18 23.74
CA LEU A 272 -32.58 -17.73 22.47
C LEU A 272 -33.26 -18.41 21.27
N PRO A 273 -33.52 -17.66 20.18
CA PRO A 273 -34.01 -18.22 18.95
C PRO A 273 -32.93 -19.07 18.27
N LEU A 274 -33.35 -20.07 17.49
CA LEU A 274 -32.46 -20.82 16.62
C LEU A 274 -32.27 -20.08 15.30
N MET A 275 -31.15 -20.35 14.60
CA MET A 275 -30.91 -19.81 13.26
C MET A 275 -32.02 -20.16 12.26
N SER A 276 -32.71 -21.30 12.48
CA SER A 276 -33.87 -21.73 11.69
C SER A 276 -35.10 -20.84 11.84
N ASP A 277 -35.19 -20.12 12.96
CA ASP A 277 -36.36 -19.33 13.37
C ASP A 277 -36.27 -17.89 12.81
N LEU A 278 -35.11 -17.52 12.26
CA LEU A 278 -34.88 -16.23 11.63
C LEU A 278 -35.73 -16.09 10.34
N PRO A 279 -36.20 -14.87 10.01
CA PRO A 279 -36.92 -14.60 8.77
C PRO A 279 -36.12 -15.07 7.54
N LYS A 280 -36.71 -16.00 6.77
CA LYS A 280 -36.08 -16.59 5.58
C LYS A 280 -36.30 -15.74 4.32
N THR A 281 -37.48 -15.12 4.21
CA THR A 281 -37.85 -14.24 3.10
C THR A 281 -37.42 -12.81 3.39
N SER A 282 -36.81 -12.16 2.40
CA SER A 282 -36.43 -10.75 2.51
C SER A 282 -37.58 -9.84 2.08
N PHE A 283 -37.87 -8.82 2.89
CA PHE A 283 -38.70 -7.68 2.50
C PHE A 283 -37.98 -6.85 1.43
N ALA A 284 -38.73 -6.27 0.49
CA ALA A 284 -38.17 -5.40 -0.54
C ALA A 284 -37.50 -4.18 0.10
N TRP A 285 -36.28 -3.86 -0.32
CA TRP A 285 -35.49 -2.75 0.24
C TRP A 285 -36.20 -1.39 0.12
N SER A 286 -36.96 -1.19 -0.95
CA SER A 286 -37.79 0.02 -1.17
C SER A 286 -38.82 0.27 -0.08
N ASN A 287 -39.15 -0.75 0.72
CA ASN A 287 -40.15 -0.68 1.78
C ASN A 287 -39.52 -0.54 3.17
N VAL A 288 -38.18 -0.45 3.26
CA VAL A 288 -37.46 -0.23 4.51
C VAL A 288 -37.53 1.26 4.86
N GLU A 289 -37.99 1.57 6.07
CA GLU A 289 -38.01 2.94 6.57
C GLU A 289 -36.62 3.35 7.08
N LEU A 290 -35.94 4.23 6.34
CA LEU A 290 -34.67 4.85 6.73
C LEU A 290 -34.89 6.35 7.08
N PRO A 291 -34.03 6.96 7.92
CA PRO A 291 -32.88 6.37 8.61
C PRO A 291 -33.27 5.46 9.79
N VAL A 292 -32.37 4.58 10.22
CA VAL A 292 -32.53 3.83 11.47
C VAL A 292 -31.99 4.65 12.65
N ASP A 293 -32.46 4.36 13.87
CA ASP A 293 -31.95 5.04 15.07
C ASP A 293 -30.63 4.44 15.53
N ILE A 294 -30.57 3.11 15.67
CA ILE A 294 -29.39 2.43 16.24
C ILE A 294 -29.04 1.21 15.39
N LEU A 295 -27.74 1.07 15.12
CA LEU A 295 -27.15 -0.10 14.47
C LEU A 295 -26.47 -0.99 15.51
N LEU A 296 -26.90 -2.24 15.62
CA LEU A 296 -26.25 -3.28 16.40
C LEU A 296 -25.33 -4.11 15.49
N LEU A 297 -24.06 -4.20 15.86
CA LEU A 297 -23.07 -5.00 15.13
C LEU A 297 -22.57 -6.15 16.00
N ALA A 298 -22.73 -7.37 15.50
CA ALA A 298 -22.31 -8.62 16.14
C ALA A 298 -21.38 -9.43 15.23
N VAL A 299 -20.59 -10.36 15.79
CA VAL A 299 -19.61 -11.17 15.05
C VAL A 299 -20.02 -12.63 15.03
N GLU A 300 -20.21 -13.21 16.21
CA GLU A 300 -20.55 -14.62 16.35
C GLU A 300 -22.07 -14.82 16.27
N ASP A 301 -22.51 -16.00 15.85
CA ASP A 301 -23.95 -16.29 15.75
C ASP A 301 -24.68 -16.17 17.10
N CYS A 302 -24.03 -16.54 18.19
CA CYS A 302 -24.62 -16.38 19.53
C CYS A 302 -24.77 -14.90 19.94
N GLU A 303 -23.86 -14.02 19.52
CA GLU A 303 -23.96 -12.57 19.73
C GLU A 303 -25.13 -11.99 18.95
N PHE A 304 -25.23 -12.37 17.67
CA PHE A 304 -26.32 -11.97 16.81
C PHE A 304 -27.68 -12.43 17.35
N LEU A 305 -27.80 -13.72 17.69
CA LEU A 305 -29.05 -14.29 18.19
C LEU A 305 -29.44 -13.68 19.55
N SER A 306 -28.47 -13.34 20.39
CA SER A 306 -28.71 -12.64 21.65
C SER A 306 -29.29 -11.25 21.41
N CYS A 307 -28.75 -10.48 20.46
CA CYS A 307 -29.33 -9.19 20.08
C CYS A 307 -30.71 -9.34 19.44
N PHE A 308 -30.87 -10.35 18.57
CA PHE A 308 -32.11 -10.62 17.86
C PHE A 308 -33.26 -10.99 18.81
N ALA A 309 -32.97 -11.68 19.91
CA ALA A 309 -33.97 -12.06 20.92
C ALA A 309 -34.70 -10.85 21.55
N TYR A 310 -34.08 -9.66 21.54
CA TYR A 310 -34.68 -8.43 22.06
C TYR A 310 -35.34 -7.56 20.99
N LEU A 311 -35.25 -7.92 19.70
CA LEU A 311 -35.91 -7.19 18.63
C LEU A 311 -37.41 -7.53 18.59
N LYS A 312 -38.26 -6.50 18.68
CA LYS A 312 -39.70 -6.61 18.42
C LYS A 312 -39.95 -6.49 16.91
N GLU A 313 -40.90 -7.26 16.41
CA GLU A 313 -41.34 -7.23 15.00
C GLU A 313 -40.18 -7.38 13.98
N PRO A 314 -39.28 -8.37 14.12
CA PRO A 314 -38.09 -8.45 13.29
C PRO A 314 -38.42 -8.87 11.85
N PHE A 315 -37.80 -8.22 10.88
CA PHE A 315 -37.85 -8.60 9.47
C PHE A 315 -36.46 -8.48 8.82
N LYS A 316 -36.25 -9.24 7.74
CA LYS A 316 -34.98 -9.25 7.00
C LYS A 316 -35.13 -8.45 5.71
N SER A 317 -34.12 -7.67 5.34
CA SER A 317 -33.99 -7.12 3.99
C SER A 317 -32.55 -7.26 3.50
N TYR A 318 -32.31 -6.95 2.23
CA TYR A 318 -31.00 -7.06 1.59
C TYR A 318 -30.70 -5.81 0.78
N HIS A 319 -29.50 -5.26 0.96
CA HIS A 319 -28.95 -4.20 0.14
C HIS A 319 -27.60 -4.62 -0.41
N ILE A 320 -27.27 -4.21 -1.63
CA ILE A 320 -26.05 -4.65 -2.32
C ILE A 320 -24.78 -4.26 -1.56
N SER A 321 -24.75 -3.07 -0.94
CA SER A 321 -23.58 -2.57 -0.21
C SER A 321 -23.42 -3.17 1.18
N THR A 322 -24.52 -3.48 1.88
CA THR A 322 -24.47 -3.93 3.28
C THR A 322 -24.70 -5.43 3.45
N GLY A 323 -25.19 -6.11 2.40
CA GLY A 323 -25.65 -7.48 2.48
C GLY A 323 -26.99 -7.61 3.26
N PRO A 324 -27.22 -8.74 3.95
CA PRO A 324 -28.45 -8.96 4.71
C PRO A 324 -28.47 -8.13 6.00
N VAL A 325 -29.56 -7.38 6.19
CA VAL A 325 -29.81 -6.56 7.39
C VAL A 325 -31.11 -7.01 8.05
N TYR A 326 -31.09 -7.16 9.37
CA TYR A 326 -32.27 -7.49 10.15
C TYR A 326 -32.77 -6.23 10.85
N PHE A 327 -33.98 -5.82 10.51
CA PHE A 327 -34.64 -4.66 11.07
C PHE A 327 -35.62 -5.09 12.15
N GLY A 328 -35.91 -4.18 13.07
CA GLY A 328 -36.93 -4.37 14.09
C GLY A 328 -37.06 -3.12 14.95
N CYS A 329 -37.70 -3.26 16.10
CA CYS A 329 -37.87 -2.18 17.05
C CYS A 329 -37.41 -2.58 18.45
N MET A 330 -36.90 -1.61 19.22
CA MET A 330 -36.70 -1.71 20.67
C MET A 330 -37.39 -0.51 21.35
N GLY A 331 -37.77 -0.63 22.62
CA GLY A 331 -38.49 0.42 23.34
C GLY A 331 -39.70 -0.07 24.13
N ASN A 332 -40.23 0.84 24.95
CA ASN A 332 -41.39 0.60 25.80
C ASN A 332 -42.70 0.46 24.99
N ASP A 333 -43.69 -0.22 25.56
CA ASP A 333 -44.99 -0.47 24.89
C ASP A 333 -45.88 0.78 24.82
N GLN A 334 -45.40 1.93 25.31
CA GLN A 334 -46.13 3.20 25.38
C GLN A 334 -46.04 4.04 24.09
N GLY A 335 -45.42 3.51 23.03
CA GLY A 335 -45.62 3.98 21.64
C GLY A 335 -44.42 4.61 20.95
N ASN A 336 -43.36 4.98 21.67
CA ASN A 336 -42.11 5.45 21.05
C ASN A 336 -41.15 4.25 20.89
N LYS A 337 -41.04 3.74 19.67
CA LYS A 337 -40.16 2.62 19.32
C LYS A 337 -38.92 3.15 18.60
N MET A 338 -37.74 2.70 19.03
CA MET A 338 -36.47 2.92 18.34
C MET A 338 -36.35 1.99 17.14
N LYS A 339 -36.05 2.53 15.97
CA LYS A 339 -35.80 1.77 14.73
C LYS A 339 -34.41 1.14 14.80
N MET A 340 -34.37 -0.18 14.78
CA MET A 340 -33.14 -0.95 14.94
C MET A 340 -32.72 -1.58 13.63
N ALA A 341 -31.41 -1.59 13.38
CA ALA A 341 -30.77 -2.49 12.43
C ALA A 341 -29.79 -3.40 13.17
N LEU A 342 -29.76 -4.67 12.80
CA LEU A 342 -28.85 -5.68 13.34
C LEU A 342 -28.11 -6.36 12.19
N MET A 343 -26.79 -6.36 12.28
CA MET A 343 -25.89 -6.88 11.25
C MET A 343 -24.80 -7.75 11.84
N ARG A 344 -24.26 -8.64 10.99
CA ARG A 344 -23.08 -9.45 11.30
C ARG A 344 -21.84 -8.88 10.60
N CYS A 345 -20.67 -9.02 11.22
CA CYS A 345 -19.38 -8.85 10.57
C CYS A 345 -18.43 -10.01 10.88
N SER A 346 -17.40 -10.17 10.05
CA SER A 346 -16.27 -11.06 10.32
C SER A 346 -15.44 -10.54 11.50
N LYS A 347 -14.78 -11.47 12.21
CA LYS A 347 -13.92 -11.15 13.36
C LYS A 347 -12.68 -10.35 12.92
N GLY A 348 -12.50 -9.17 13.50
CA GLY A 348 -11.40 -8.26 13.21
C GLY A 348 -11.75 -7.12 12.24
N PRO A 349 -10.96 -6.02 12.24
CA PRO A 349 -11.25 -4.84 11.42
C PRO A 349 -10.83 -4.99 9.96
N ASP A 350 -9.68 -5.62 9.69
CA ASP A 350 -8.98 -5.61 8.39
C ASP A 350 -9.18 -6.92 7.59
N VAL A 351 -10.31 -7.59 7.78
CA VAL A 351 -10.67 -8.82 7.06
C VAL A 351 -11.85 -8.56 6.11
N PRO A 352 -12.08 -9.39 5.09
CA PRO A 352 -13.28 -9.28 4.27
C PRO A 352 -14.55 -9.36 5.13
N GLN A 353 -15.46 -8.40 4.93
CA GLN A 353 -16.64 -8.18 5.78
C GLN A 353 -16.31 -7.94 7.26
N GLY A 354 -15.10 -7.46 7.56
CA GLY A 354 -14.67 -7.11 8.92
C GLY A 354 -15.42 -5.92 9.49
N SER A 355 -15.19 -5.64 10.78
CA SER A 355 -15.95 -4.62 11.50
C SER A 355 -15.79 -3.21 10.90
N LEU A 356 -14.64 -2.88 10.30
CA LEU A 356 -14.42 -1.58 9.65
C LEU A 356 -15.28 -1.42 8.38
N SER A 357 -15.18 -2.36 7.44
CA SER A 357 -15.88 -2.25 6.16
C SER A 357 -17.39 -2.28 6.35
N VAL A 358 -17.89 -3.24 7.14
CA VAL A 358 -19.33 -3.39 7.39
C VAL A 358 -19.89 -2.15 8.09
N SER A 359 -19.16 -1.57 9.05
CA SER A 359 -19.62 -0.34 9.72
C SER A 359 -19.70 0.85 8.75
N LYS A 360 -18.72 1.02 7.83
CA LYS A 360 -18.76 2.10 6.84
C LYS A 360 -19.94 1.96 5.88
N ASP A 361 -20.14 0.76 5.34
CA ASP A 361 -21.25 0.49 4.42
C ASP A 361 -22.60 0.64 5.13
N ALA A 362 -22.69 0.17 6.37
CA ALA A 362 -23.92 0.27 7.15
C ALA A 362 -24.23 1.72 7.55
N ILE A 363 -23.25 2.52 7.98
CA ILE A 363 -23.47 3.92 8.36
C ILE A 363 -23.91 4.75 7.15
N SER A 364 -23.24 4.57 6.01
CA SER A 364 -23.58 5.32 4.79
C SER A 364 -24.98 5.03 4.25
N VAL A 365 -25.40 3.76 4.32
CA VAL A 365 -26.71 3.32 3.80
C VAL A 365 -27.83 3.52 4.82
N LEU A 366 -27.64 3.08 6.07
CA LEU A 366 -28.69 3.04 7.09
C LEU A 366 -28.82 4.35 7.88
N ARG A 367 -27.76 5.17 7.88
CA ARG A 367 -27.66 6.47 8.56
C ARG A 367 -28.09 6.41 10.05
N PRO A 368 -27.54 5.48 10.85
CA PRO A 368 -27.85 5.36 12.26
C PRO A 368 -27.43 6.63 13.02
N LYS A 369 -28.08 6.91 14.16
CA LYS A 369 -27.60 7.89 15.15
C LYS A 369 -26.37 7.36 15.86
N ALA A 370 -26.37 6.06 16.18
CA ALA A 370 -25.26 5.40 16.86
C ALA A 370 -25.06 3.95 16.43
N ILE A 371 -23.81 3.47 16.54
CA ILE A 371 -23.42 2.06 16.34
C ILE A 371 -22.95 1.42 17.65
N PHE A 372 -23.54 0.28 17.98
CA PHE A 372 -23.25 -0.49 19.19
C PHE A 372 -22.58 -1.80 18.77
N SER A 373 -21.31 -1.99 19.14
CA SER A 373 -20.64 -3.28 18.98
C SER A 373 -21.00 -4.16 20.17
N VAL A 374 -21.83 -5.18 19.93
CA VAL A 374 -22.40 -6.03 20.99
C VAL A 374 -21.88 -7.44 20.84
N GLY A 375 -21.41 -8.04 21.94
CA GLY A 375 -20.95 -9.42 21.90
C GLY A 375 -20.26 -9.89 23.17
N ALA A 376 -19.34 -10.83 23.03
CA ALA A 376 -18.56 -11.35 24.14
C ALA A 376 -17.06 -11.05 24.00
N CYS A 377 -16.37 -11.00 25.14
CA CYS A 377 -14.95 -10.67 25.22
C CYS A 377 -14.26 -11.44 26.35
N SER A 378 -12.93 -11.41 26.35
CA SER A 378 -12.13 -12.04 27.40
C SER A 378 -11.77 -11.02 28.47
N GLY A 379 -11.92 -11.39 29.74
CA GLY A 379 -11.44 -10.64 30.88
C GLY A 379 -9.91 -10.71 31.00
N LEU A 380 -9.31 -9.60 31.44
CA LEU A 380 -7.85 -9.50 31.64
C LEU A 380 -7.43 -9.69 33.10
N ASN A 381 -8.36 -9.53 34.04
CA ASN A 381 -8.06 -9.64 35.47
C ASN A 381 -9.28 -10.14 36.25
N SER A 382 -9.20 -11.40 36.72
CA SER A 382 -10.27 -12.07 37.48
C SER A 382 -10.55 -11.47 38.86
N LYS A 383 -9.71 -10.54 39.33
CA LYS A 383 -9.98 -9.74 40.55
C LYS A 383 -10.80 -8.48 40.24
N LYS A 384 -10.78 -8.01 38.99
CA LYS A 384 -11.51 -6.79 38.55
C LYS A 384 -12.87 -7.12 37.94
N VAL A 385 -12.96 -8.21 37.17
CA VAL A 385 -14.18 -8.64 36.48
C VAL A 385 -14.44 -10.12 36.71
N LYS A 386 -15.70 -10.55 36.61
CA LYS A 386 -16.14 -11.94 36.72
C LYS A 386 -16.74 -12.43 35.40
N LEU A 387 -16.85 -13.76 35.23
CA LEU A 387 -17.62 -14.32 34.12
C LEU A 387 -19.07 -13.81 34.16
N GLY A 388 -19.66 -13.50 33.02
CA GLY A 388 -21.01 -12.94 32.94
C GLY A 388 -21.15 -11.46 33.33
N ASP A 389 -20.10 -10.81 33.87
CA ASP A 389 -20.09 -9.34 33.96
C ASP A 389 -20.16 -8.73 32.56
N VAL A 390 -20.69 -7.50 32.46
CA VAL A 390 -20.74 -6.74 31.21
C VAL A 390 -19.79 -5.56 31.31
N VAL A 391 -18.97 -5.35 30.29
CA VAL A 391 -18.06 -4.21 30.18
C VAL A 391 -18.58 -3.28 29.10
N VAL A 392 -18.77 -2.01 29.46
CA VAL A 392 -19.11 -0.94 28.52
C VAL A 392 -17.87 -0.06 28.37
N SER A 393 -17.43 0.17 27.14
CA SER A 393 -16.17 0.87 26.88
C SER A 393 -16.27 2.36 27.21
N ALA A 394 -15.80 2.77 28.38
CA ALA A 394 -15.54 4.18 28.71
C ALA A 394 -14.23 4.68 28.07
N LYS A 395 -13.35 3.74 27.71
CA LYS A 395 -12.14 4.00 26.92
C LYS A 395 -11.81 2.79 26.07
N LEU A 396 -11.60 3.00 24.77
CA LEU A 396 -11.13 2.00 23.85
C LEU A 396 -9.64 2.23 23.55
N ILE A 397 -8.83 1.18 23.69
CA ILE A 397 -7.41 1.18 23.37
C ILE A 397 -7.18 0.18 22.26
N THR A 398 -6.55 0.61 21.17
CA THR A 398 -6.18 -0.25 20.04
C THR A 398 -4.69 -0.17 19.80
N ALA A 399 -4.20 -0.88 18.78
CA ALA A 399 -2.80 -0.80 18.39
C ALA A 399 -2.33 0.62 18.05
N VAL A 400 -3.24 1.51 17.63
CA VAL A 400 -2.90 2.81 17.06
C VAL A 400 -3.47 3.98 17.89
N TYR A 401 -4.62 3.81 18.54
CA TYR A 401 -5.34 4.91 19.21
C TYR A 401 -5.79 4.53 20.62
N LYS A 402 -5.86 5.55 21.48
CA LYS A 402 -6.47 5.48 22.81
C LYS A 402 -7.51 6.57 22.89
N THR A 403 -8.79 6.19 22.94
CA THR A 403 -9.87 7.14 22.73
C THR A 403 -11.04 6.86 23.68
N PRO A 404 -11.58 7.87 24.38
CA PRO A 404 -12.88 7.74 25.01
C PRO A 404 -13.99 7.82 23.93
N PRO A 405 -15.20 7.31 24.22
CA PRO A 405 -16.38 7.63 23.41
C PRO A 405 -16.70 9.13 23.43
N SER A 406 -17.67 9.55 22.62
CA SER A 406 -18.16 10.93 22.62
C SER A 406 -18.70 11.37 23.99
N ARG A 407 -18.99 12.67 24.11
CA ARG A 407 -19.64 13.22 25.30
C ARG A 407 -21.00 12.59 25.58
N ASP A 408 -21.80 12.37 24.54
CA ASP A 408 -23.17 11.86 24.67
C ASP A 408 -23.16 10.40 25.11
N ILE A 409 -22.29 9.59 24.51
CA ILE A 409 -22.06 8.21 24.95
C ILE A 409 -21.44 8.19 26.36
N CYS A 410 -20.48 9.05 26.69
CA CYS A 410 -19.91 9.10 28.05
C CYS A 410 -20.96 9.46 29.12
N ASN A 411 -21.98 10.25 28.78
CA ASN A 411 -23.09 10.51 29.68
C ASN A 411 -24.05 9.32 29.78
N LEU A 412 -24.32 8.65 28.67
CA LEU A 412 -25.12 7.42 28.61
C LEU A 412 -24.52 6.30 29.47
N ILE A 413 -23.21 6.08 29.35
CA ILE A 413 -22.49 4.99 30.04
C ILE A 413 -22.62 5.10 31.55
N LYS A 414 -22.76 6.29 32.14
CA LYS A 414 -22.89 6.45 33.60
C LYS A 414 -24.17 5.84 34.16
N HIS A 415 -25.20 5.72 33.32
CA HIS A 415 -26.55 5.31 33.69
C HIS A 415 -26.94 3.95 33.08
N VAL A 416 -26.02 3.29 32.38
CA VAL A 416 -26.29 2.02 31.67
C VAL A 416 -26.74 0.88 32.60
N ALA A 417 -26.27 0.91 33.85
CA ALA A 417 -26.61 -0.07 34.87
C ALA A 417 -27.92 0.25 35.60
N ASP A 418 -28.45 1.47 35.44
CA ASP A 418 -29.63 1.92 36.19
C ASP A 418 -30.85 1.11 35.74
N GLY A 419 -31.50 0.44 36.70
CA GLY A 419 -32.68 -0.39 36.44
C GLY A 419 -32.41 -1.71 35.71
N TRP A 420 -31.17 -1.97 35.28
CA TRP A 420 -30.82 -3.22 34.60
C TRP A 420 -30.92 -4.41 35.56
N LYS A 421 -31.54 -5.49 35.09
CA LYS A 421 -31.62 -6.77 35.79
C LYS A 421 -30.98 -7.84 34.93
N ALA A 422 -30.03 -8.57 35.51
CA ALA A 422 -29.36 -9.67 34.81
C ALA A 422 -30.40 -10.72 34.36
N PRO A 423 -30.38 -11.16 33.09
CA PRO A 423 -31.28 -12.20 32.55
C PRO A 423 -30.93 -13.61 33.05
N LEU A 424 -30.83 -13.79 34.36
CA LEU A 424 -30.47 -15.03 35.06
C LEU A 424 -31.62 -15.44 36.00
N GLN A 425 -31.84 -16.74 36.17
CA GLN A 425 -32.86 -17.25 37.12
C GLN A 425 -32.56 -16.86 38.58
N ASN A 426 -31.28 -16.82 38.97
CA ASN A 426 -30.82 -16.42 40.31
C ASN A 426 -29.95 -15.15 40.25
N ALA A 427 -30.46 -14.11 39.58
CA ALA A 427 -29.71 -12.87 39.32
C ALA A 427 -29.15 -12.20 40.58
N ASP A 428 -29.96 -12.11 41.65
CA ASP A 428 -29.59 -11.44 42.90
C ASP A 428 -28.47 -12.18 43.66
N GLU A 429 -28.44 -13.52 43.55
CA GLU A 429 -27.40 -14.36 44.18
C GLU A 429 -26.07 -14.29 43.42
N TYR A 430 -26.14 -14.29 42.08
CA TYR A 430 -24.93 -14.23 41.24
C TYR A 430 -24.28 -12.84 41.24
N ASN A 431 -25.09 -11.78 41.34
CA ASN A 431 -24.66 -10.39 41.45
C ASN A 431 -23.66 -9.97 40.36
N ALA A 432 -24.05 -10.21 39.10
CA ALA A 432 -23.32 -9.74 37.93
C ALA A 432 -23.29 -8.21 37.87
N LYS A 433 -22.18 -7.65 37.41
CA LYS A 433 -21.98 -6.20 37.36
C LYS A 433 -21.85 -5.68 35.94
N VAL A 434 -22.29 -4.44 35.74
CA VAL A 434 -21.99 -3.66 34.54
C VAL A 434 -20.87 -2.66 34.86
N HIS A 435 -19.71 -2.86 34.26
CA HIS A 435 -18.53 -2.01 34.39
C HIS A 435 -18.66 -0.82 33.45
N CYS A 436 -19.07 0.31 34.00
CA CYS A 436 -19.34 1.56 33.27
C CYS A 436 -18.08 2.41 33.06
N ASP A 437 -16.96 2.05 33.68
CA ASP A 437 -15.64 2.69 33.55
C ASP A 437 -14.65 1.79 32.78
N GLY A 438 -15.19 0.86 31.97
CA GLY A 438 -14.42 -0.17 31.30
C GLY A 438 -13.38 0.37 30.33
N VAL A 439 -12.11 0.05 30.60
CA VAL A 439 -11.03 0.21 29.61
C VAL A 439 -10.90 -1.10 28.82
N VAL A 440 -11.24 -1.04 27.55
CA VAL A 440 -11.30 -2.19 26.64
C VAL A 440 -10.16 -2.13 25.63
N LEU A 441 -9.43 -3.23 25.45
CA LEU A 441 -8.44 -3.39 24.39
C LEU A 441 -9.09 -3.99 23.13
N SER A 442 -8.99 -3.30 21.99
CA SER A 442 -9.31 -3.86 20.67
C SER A 442 -8.03 -4.23 19.93
N ILE A 443 -7.59 -5.47 20.07
CA ILE A 443 -6.30 -5.93 19.55
C ILE A 443 -6.40 -7.36 19.02
N SER A 444 -5.75 -7.61 17.89
CA SER A 444 -5.62 -8.97 17.34
C SER A 444 -4.55 -9.78 18.09
N GLU A 445 -4.49 -11.09 17.81
CA GLU A 445 -3.47 -11.98 18.39
C GLU A 445 -2.04 -11.51 18.11
N ALA A 446 -1.80 -10.82 16.99
CA ALA A 446 -0.49 -10.30 16.62
C ALA A 446 0.02 -9.20 17.58
N ASN A 447 -0.88 -8.54 18.31
CA ASN A 447 -0.58 -7.42 19.21
C ASN A 447 -0.86 -7.76 20.68
N ARG A 448 -0.87 -9.06 21.04
CA ARG A 448 -1.21 -9.52 22.41
C ARG A 448 -0.24 -9.03 23.47
N ASP A 449 0.99 -8.65 23.10
CA ASP A 449 1.97 -8.01 23.96
C ASP A 449 1.49 -6.66 24.54
N MET A 450 0.51 -6.02 23.89
CA MET A 450 -0.11 -4.79 24.39
C MET A 450 -0.91 -4.97 25.68
N ILE A 451 -1.38 -6.18 25.99
CA ILE A 451 -2.07 -6.46 27.25
C ILE A 451 -1.18 -6.09 28.44
N ARG A 452 0.12 -6.41 28.37
CA ARG A 452 1.09 -6.08 29.43
C ARG A 452 1.38 -4.58 29.52
N LYS A 453 1.21 -3.85 28.41
CA LYS A 453 1.45 -2.39 28.32
C LYS A 453 0.26 -1.58 28.87
N HIS A 454 -0.90 -2.20 29.07
CA HIS A 454 -2.14 -1.57 29.54
C HIS A 454 -2.73 -2.27 30.77
N PRO A 455 -2.09 -2.21 31.96
CA PRO A 455 -2.62 -2.82 33.18
C PRO A 455 -3.95 -2.21 33.66
N GLU A 456 -4.30 -1.03 33.16
CA GLU A 456 -5.60 -0.39 33.35
C GLU A 456 -6.74 -1.12 32.62
N ALA A 457 -6.45 -1.85 31.55
CA ALA A 457 -7.47 -2.56 30.78
C ALA A 457 -8.08 -3.73 31.58
N ILE A 458 -9.39 -3.93 31.41
CA ILE A 458 -10.14 -4.99 32.11
C ILE A 458 -10.68 -6.07 31.18
N ALA A 459 -10.80 -5.75 29.88
CA ALA A 459 -11.31 -6.66 28.85
C ALA A 459 -10.55 -6.49 27.52
N VAL A 460 -10.56 -7.55 26.70
CA VAL A 460 -9.99 -7.55 25.34
C VAL A 460 -10.95 -8.16 24.33
N GLU A 461 -11.08 -7.50 23.19
CA GLU A 461 -11.91 -7.89 22.03
C GLU A 461 -11.20 -7.50 20.72
N MET A 462 -11.82 -7.71 19.55
CA MET A 462 -11.15 -7.58 18.25
C MET A 462 -11.88 -6.68 17.23
N GLU A 463 -13.04 -6.11 17.55
CA GLU A 463 -13.88 -5.43 16.56
C GLU A 463 -14.05 -3.94 16.80
N GLY A 464 -13.99 -3.51 18.06
CA GLY A 464 -14.22 -2.14 18.49
C GLY A 464 -13.36 -1.13 17.73
N GLY A 465 -12.13 -1.50 17.35
CA GLY A 465 -11.27 -0.65 16.55
C GLY A 465 -11.83 -0.29 15.17
N GLY A 466 -12.39 -1.28 14.47
CA GLY A 466 -13.02 -1.03 13.15
C GLY A 466 -14.30 -0.22 13.27
N VAL A 467 -15.09 -0.46 14.32
CA VAL A 467 -16.31 0.30 14.62
C VAL A 467 -15.97 1.76 14.92
N TYR A 468 -14.99 2.00 15.79
CA TYR A 468 -14.51 3.35 16.11
C TYR A 468 -14.00 4.07 14.86
N ALA A 469 -13.15 3.43 14.05
CA ALA A 469 -12.59 4.06 12.86
C ALA A 469 -13.68 4.46 11.85
N ALA A 470 -14.68 3.60 11.62
CA ALA A 470 -15.83 3.95 10.78
C ALA A 470 -16.67 5.08 11.38
N ALA A 471 -17.00 5.00 12.67
CA ALA A 471 -17.78 6.01 13.36
C ALA A 471 -17.11 7.39 13.33
N GLN A 472 -15.78 7.43 13.46
CA GLN A 472 -14.98 8.64 13.39
C GLN A 472 -15.04 9.29 11.99
N ASP A 473 -14.95 8.49 10.92
CA ASP A 473 -15.01 8.98 9.54
C ASP A 473 -16.37 9.61 9.21
N PHE A 474 -17.45 9.04 9.75
CA PHE A 474 -18.83 9.46 9.49
C PHE A 474 -19.45 10.34 10.60
N LYS A 475 -18.66 10.72 11.62
CA LYS A 475 -19.13 11.47 12.80
C LYS A 475 -20.38 10.87 13.45
N THR A 476 -20.41 9.54 13.53
CA THR A 476 -21.51 8.78 14.12
C THR A 476 -21.15 8.37 15.54
N GLU A 477 -22.14 8.32 16.42
CA GLU A 477 -21.93 7.91 17.81
C GLU A 477 -21.60 6.41 17.90
N TRP A 478 -20.76 6.00 18.85
CA TRP A 478 -20.34 4.60 18.96
C TRP A 478 -20.08 4.14 20.40
N VAL A 479 -20.30 2.86 20.66
CA VAL A 479 -19.95 2.21 21.94
C VAL A 479 -19.68 0.72 21.75
N VAL A 480 -18.78 0.17 22.57
CA VAL A 480 -18.52 -1.28 22.65
C VAL A 480 -19.12 -1.81 23.96
N VAL A 481 -19.99 -2.81 23.85
CA VAL A 481 -20.69 -3.46 24.98
C VAL A 481 -20.43 -4.96 24.89
N LYS A 482 -19.65 -5.50 25.83
CA LYS A 482 -19.20 -6.90 25.76
C LYS A 482 -19.38 -7.63 27.08
N GLY A 483 -19.88 -8.85 27.05
CA GLY A 483 -19.94 -9.74 28.21
C GLY A 483 -18.62 -10.50 28.40
N ILE A 484 -18.21 -10.75 29.64
CA ILE A 484 -17.02 -11.56 29.95
C ILE A 484 -17.34 -13.04 29.81
N LYS A 485 -16.74 -13.71 28.81
CA LYS A 485 -16.93 -15.16 28.58
C LYS A 485 -15.84 -16.05 29.16
N ASP A 486 -14.63 -15.53 29.29
CA ASP A 486 -13.43 -16.23 29.78
C ASP A 486 -12.32 -15.25 30.18
N PHE A 487 -11.17 -15.79 30.58
CA PHE A 487 -9.97 -15.02 30.91
C PHE A 487 -8.79 -15.41 30.02
N VAL A 488 -7.96 -14.43 29.66
CA VAL A 488 -6.83 -14.59 28.73
C VAL A 488 -5.76 -15.58 29.22
N ASP A 489 -5.63 -15.76 30.55
CA ASP A 489 -4.61 -16.59 31.20
C ASP A 489 -5.11 -17.99 31.62
N GLU A 490 -6.39 -18.31 31.40
CA GLU A 490 -6.96 -19.61 31.76
C GLU A 490 -6.84 -20.59 30.57
N THR A 491 -6.14 -21.72 30.78
CA THR A 491 -5.90 -22.75 29.76
C THR A 491 -7.13 -23.62 29.45
N HIS A 492 -8.27 -23.36 30.10
CA HIS A 492 -9.52 -24.05 29.84
C HIS A 492 -10.28 -23.34 28.71
N SER A 493 -10.60 -24.07 27.64
CA SER A 493 -11.52 -23.59 26.61
C SER A 493 -12.82 -23.17 27.28
N SER A 494 -13.22 -21.93 27.05
CA SER A 494 -14.44 -21.37 27.63
C SER A 494 -15.65 -22.25 27.32
N SER A 495 -16.46 -22.54 28.34
CA SER A 495 -17.63 -23.39 28.14
C SER A 495 -18.57 -22.69 27.15
N LYS A 496 -19.12 -23.42 26.18
CA LYS A 496 -20.11 -22.88 25.23
C LYS A 496 -21.25 -22.11 25.93
N LYS A 497 -21.61 -22.55 27.14
CA LYS A 497 -22.63 -21.95 28.01
C LYS A 497 -22.21 -20.56 28.55
N TRP A 498 -20.92 -20.35 28.85
CA TRP A 498 -20.41 -19.04 29.28
C TRP A 498 -20.37 -18.02 28.14
N ASN A 499 -20.05 -18.46 26.91
CA ASN A 499 -20.15 -17.60 25.73
C ASN A 499 -21.60 -17.12 25.53
N GLU A 500 -22.56 -18.05 25.60
CA GLU A 500 -23.99 -17.75 25.48
C GLU A 500 -24.46 -16.77 26.58
N ILE A 501 -24.11 -17.03 27.84
CA ILE A 501 -24.43 -16.12 28.95
C ILE A 501 -23.84 -14.73 28.70
N ALA A 502 -22.55 -14.63 28.36
CA ALA A 502 -21.89 -13.34 28.10
C ALA A 502 -22.61 -12.55 26.99
N CYS A 503 -22.97 -13.20 25.89
CA CYS A 503 -23.70 -12.58 24.78
C CYS A 503 -25.08 -12.07 25.21
N VAL A 504 -25.85 -12.86 25.96
CA VAL A 504 -27.18 -12.48 26.44
C VAL A 504 -27.11 -11.35 27.45
N MET A 505 -26.13 -11.38 28.36
CA MET A 505 -25.90 -10.34 29.34
C MET A 505 -25.59 -9.01 28.63
N ALA A 506 -24.69 -8.98 27.66
CA ALA A 506 -24.38 -7.78 26.87
C ALA A 506 -25.60 -7.25 26.10
N ALA A 507 -26.33 -8.13 25.40
CA ALA A 507 -27.53 -7.75 24.66
C ALA A 507 -28.64 -7.20 25.59
N SER A 508 -28.78 -7.76 26.80
CA SER A 508 -29.76 -7.28 27.79
C SER A 508 -29.44 -5.89 28.32
N VAL A 509 -28.16 -5.56 28.48
CA VAL A 509 -27.72 -4.21 28.86
C VAL A 509 -28.07 -3.22 27.75
N VAL A 510 -27.80 -3.58 26.49
CA VAL A 510 -28.19 -2.74 25.34
C VAL A 510 -29.70 -2.56 25.27
N ALA A 511 -30.48 -3.63 25.43
CA ALA A 511 -31.94 -3.55 25.46
C ALA A 511 -32.47 -2.67 26.60
N ASN A 512 -31.83 -2.68 27.78
CA ASN A 512 -32.18 -1.79 28.90
C ASN A 512 -31.98 -0.32 28.55
N ILE A 513 -30.83 0.02 27.94
CA ILE A 513 -30.53 1.39 27.51
C ILE A 513 -31.52 1.88 26.44
N LEU A 514 -31.81 1.03 25.45
CA LEU A 514 -32.66 1.38 24.32
C LEU A 514 -34.15 1.33 24.65
N ASN A 515 -34.51 1.01 25.90
CA ASN A 515 -35.88 1.01 26.37
C ASN A 515 -36.45 2.42 26.58
N ASP A 516 -35.58 3.42 26.78
CA ASP A 516 -35.95 4.83 26.88
C ASP A 516 -35.53 5.62 25.62
N PRO A 517 -36.42 5.78 24.64
CA PRO A 517 -36.13 6.45 23.38
C PRO A 517 -35.86 7.96 23.53
N VAL A 518 -36.28 8.58 24.64
CA VAL A 518 -36.13 10.03 24.87
C VAL A 518 -34.67 10.44 24.90
N ILE A 519 -33.79 9.56 25.37
CA ILE A 519 -32.35 9.78 25.46
C ILE A 519 -31.73 10.10 24.08
N PHE A 520 -32.27 9.50 23.02
CA PHE A 520 -31.73 9.56 21.66
C PHE A 520 -32.52 10.50 20.74
N GLN A 521 -33.50 11.23 21.27
CA GLN A 521 -34.39 12.06 20.48
C GLN A 521 -33.65 13.21 19.78
N ASP A 522 -32.70 13.82 20.47
CA ASP A 522 -31.92 14.97 19.98
C ASP A 522 -30.63 14.56 19.25
N TRP A 523 -30.34 13.26 19.12
CA TRP A 523 -29.12 12.78 18.49
C TRP A 523 -29.25 12.88 16.97
N PRO A 524 -28.26 13.47 16.27
CA PRO A 524 -28.32 13.65 14.83
C PRO A 524 -28.15 12.30 14.11
N HIS A 525 -28.93 12.10 13.06
CA HIS A 525 -28.59 11.08 12.07
C HIS A 525 -27.43 11.57 11.20
N PHE A 526 -26.66 10.65 10.65
CA PHE A 526 -25.68 10.97 9.60
C PHE A 526 -26.40 11.66 8.42
N ASN A 527 -26.01 12.91 8.12
CA ASN A 527 -26.65 13.69 7.06
C ASN A 527 -25.89 13.51 5.73
N ALA A 528 -26.55 12.87 4.77
CA ALA A 528 -26.02 12.65 3.42
C ALA A 528 -26.14 13.89 2.53
N ASP A 529 -26.84 14.96 2.95
CA ASP A 529 -27.07 16.14 2.12
C ASP A 529 -25.79 16.93 1.78
N SER A 530 -24.76 16.82 2.61
CA SER A 530 -23.43 17.35 2.27
C SER A 530 -22.74 16.62 1.10
N LEU A 531 -23.25 15.44 0.72
CA LEU A 531 -22.78 14.66 -0.44
C LEU A 531 -23.73 14.79 -1.65
N SER A 532 -25.04 15.03 -1.45
CA SER A 532 -26.00 15.25 -2.55
C SER A 532 -25.81 16.61 -3.22
N ASP A 533 -25.57 17.68 -2.45
CA ASP A 533 -25.23 19.00 -3.00
C ASP A 533 -23.94 18.94 -3.84
N LEU A 534 -22.98 18.10 -3.43
CA LEU A 534 -21.75 17.87 -4.18
C LEU A 534 -22.03 17.08 -5.47
N ARG A 535 -22.91 16.08 -5.43
CA ARG A 535 -23.26 15.25 -6.59
C ARG A 535 -24.05 16.03 -7.63
N ASP A 536 -25.05 16.81 -7.21
CA ASP A 536 -25.84 17.69 -8.09
C ASP A 536 -24.97 18.82 -8.68
N THR A 537 -24.03 19.36 -7.91
CA THR A 537 -23.06 20.35 -8.41
C THR A 537 -22.08 19.71 -9.39
N THR A 538 -21.66 18.46 -9.17
CA THR A 538 -20.75 17.73 -10.06
C THR A 538 -21.43 17.37 -11.37
N GLU A 539 -22.66 16.85 -11.33
CA GLU A 539 -23.45 16.52 -12.54
C GLU A 539 -23.74 17.77 -13.38
N LYS A 540 -24.09 18.89 -12.74
CA LYS A 540 -24.34 20.16 -13.45
C LYS A 540 -23.07 20.70 -14.11
N ILE A 541 -21.92 20.50 -13.49
CA ILE A 541 -20.61 20.90 -14.02
C ILE A 541 -20.14 19.96 -15.13
N GLU A 542 -20.39 18.66 -15.03
CA GLU A 542 -20.09 17.69 -16.10
C GLU A 542 -20.88 18.01 -17.38
N ILE A 543 -22.15 18.37 -17.25
CA ILE A 543 -22.99 18.81 -18.38
C ILE A 543 -22.41 20.08 -19.02
N GLU A 544 -22.07 21.10 -18.23
CA GLU A 544 -21.45 22.33 -18.74
C GLU A 544 -20.06 22.07 -19.38
N MET A 545 -19.25 21.15 -18.82
CA MET A 545 -17.95 20.78 -19.38
C MET A 545 -18.08 20.05 -20.71
N LYS A 546 -19.12 19.21 -20.85
CA LYS A 546 -19.42 18.53 -22.10
C LYS A 546 -19.80 19.51 -23.20
N GLU A 547 -20.62 20.52 -22.90
CA GLU A 547 -20.98 21.59 -23.85
C GLU A 547 -19.74 22.38 -24.29
N VAL A 548 -18.86 22.77 -23.37
CA VAL A 548 -17.64 23.50 -23.72
C VAL A 548 -16.70 22.64 -24.59
N LYS A 549 -16.57 21.34 -24.29
CA LYS A 549 -15.75 20.40 -25.09
C LYS A 549 -16.29 20.23 -26.51
N GLU A 550 -17.60 20.10 -26.67
CA GLU A 550 -18.24 20.02 -27.98
C GLU A 550 -18.06 21.31 -28.80
N THR A 551 -18.17 22.47 -28.14
CA THR A 551 -17.93 23.78 -28.77
C THR A 551 -16.47 23.93 -29.22
N LEU A 552 -15.52 23.46 -28.40
CA LEU A 552 -14.09 23.47 -28.73
C LEU A 552 -13.78 22.56 -29.92
N CYS A 553 -14.32 21.34 -29.94
CA CYS A 553 -14.18 20.43 -31.08
C CYS A 553 -14.72 21.05 -32.37
N SER A 554 -15.89 21.70 -32.32
CA SER A 554 -16.46 22.41 -33.47
C SER A 554 -15.53 23.51 -33.98
N LEU A 555 -14.98 24.33 -33.08
CA LEU A 555 -14.07 25.43 -33.45
C LEU A 555 -12.76 24.92 -34.02
N THR A 556 -12.14 23.90 -33.42
CA THR A 556 -10.91 23.27 -33.95
C THR A 556 -11.12 22.75 -35.37
N THR A 557 -12.24 22.07 -35.63
CA THR A 557 -12.57 21.56 -36.98
C THR A 557 -12.83 22.69 -37.98
N THR A 558 -13.27 23.86 -37.51
CA THR A 558 -13.53 25.03 -38.35
C THR A 558 -12.24 25.79 -38.67
N VAL A 559 -11.33 25.87 -37.70
CA VAL A 559 -9.97 26.41 -37.87
C VAL A 559 -9.18 25.57 -38.87
N GLU A 560 -9.23 24.24 -38.78
CA GLU A 560 -8.57 23.33 -39.73
C GLU A 560 -9.07 23.46 -41.17
N LYS A 561 -10.29 23.97 -41.37
CA LYS A 561 -10.91 24.16 -42.70
C LYS A 561 -10.80 25.59 -43.23
N SER A 562 -10.30 26.52 -42.42
CA SER A 562 -10.25 27.95 -42.73
C SER A 562 -8.89 28.32 -43.32
N THR A 563 -8.87 28.91 -44.52
CA THR A 563 -7.65 29.41 -45.20
C THR A 563 -7.43 30.92 -45.04
N ASP A 564 -8.30 31.62 -44.30
CA ASP A 564 -8.23 33.07 -44.08
C ASP A 564 -7.56 33.39 -42.73
N GLU A 565 -6.33 33.91 -42.77
CA GLU A 565 -5.50 34.18 -41.57
C GLU A 565 -6.18 35.12 -40.56
N GLY A 566 -6.95 36.10 -41.01
CA GLY A 566 -7.66 37.04 -40.12
C GLY A 566 -8.83 36.40 -39.36
N SER A 567 -9.49 35.42 -39.96
CA SER A 567 -10.55 34.63 -39.32
C SER A 567 -9.97 33.62 -38.32
N VAL A 568 -8.80 33.04 -38.64
CA VAL A 568 -8.07 32.11 -37.77
C VAL A 568 -7.57 32.79 -36.49
N GLU A 569 -6.98 33.99 -36.57
CA GLU A 569 -6.55 34.74 -35.38
C GLU A 569 -7.72 35.05 -34.43
N LYS A 570 -8.89 35.41 -35.00
CA LYS A 570 -10.09 35.68 -34.20
C LYS A 570 -10.60 34.42 -33.50
N MET A 571 -10.59 33.27 -34.18
CA MET A 571 -10.99 31.98 -33.61
C MET A 571 -10.00 31.49 -32.53
N ILE A 572 -8.69 31.70 -32.73
CA ILE A 572 -7.67 31.41 -31.71
C ILE A 572 -7.90 32.29 -30.46
N GLY A 573 -8.22 33.57 -30.64
CA GLY A 573 -8.57 34.47 -29.52
C GLY A 573 -9.81 34.04 -28.74
N GLU A 574 -10.81 33.46 -29.42
CA GLU A 574 -12.00 32.88 -28.78
C GLU A 574 -11.66 31.58 -28.03
N MET A 575 -10.82 30.70 -28.60
CA MET A 575 -10.32 29.49 -27.93
C MET A 575 -9.53 29.80 -26.66
N VAL A 576 -8.68 30.82 -26.67
CA VAL A 576 -7.91 31.25 -25.48
C VAL A 576 -8.82 31.81 -24.38
N LYS A 577 -9.88 32.54 -24.75
CA LYS A 577 -10.88 33.02 -23.77
C LYS A 577 -11.64 31.87 -23.13
N MET A 578 -12.09 30.89 -23.92
CA MET A 578 -12.77 29.71 -23.39
C MET A 578 -11.86 28.86 -22.51
N ASP A 579 -10.59 28.70 -22.86
CA ASP A 579 -9.58 28.03 -22.01
C ASP A 579 -9.42 28.73 -20.65
N SER A 580 -9.35 30.07 -20.64
CA SER A 580 -9.26 30.84 -19.40
C SER A 580 -10.52 30.71 -18.52
N GLU A 581 -11.70 30.62 -19.15
CA GLU A 581 -12.98 30.48 -18.45
C GLU A 581 -13.17 29.07 -17.88
N LEU A 582 -12.75 28.05 -18.63
CA LEU A 582 -12.68 26.66 -18.19
C LEU A 582 -11.73 26.54 -16.99
N ASN A 583 -10.52 27.09 -17.09
CA ASN A 583 -9.53 27.12 -16.00
C ASN A 583 -10.04 27.84 -14.74
N ARG A 584 -10.83 28.91 -14.89
CA ARG A 584 -11.46 29.62 -13.76
C ARG A 584 -12.54 28.76 -13.07
N LYS A 585 -13.36 28.03 -13.84
CA LYS A 585 -14.37 27.11 -13.29
C LYS A 585 -13.69 25.90 -12.60
N PHE A 586 -12.62 25.36 -13.19
CA PHE A 586 -11.79 24.30 -12.59
C PHE A 586 -11.20 24.69 -11.23
N ARG A 587 -10.65 25.92 -11.08
CA ARG A 587 -10.14 26.40 -9.78
C ARG A 587 -11.23 26.48 -8.71
N ARG A 588 -12.48 26.74 -9.10
CA ARG A 588 -13.63 26.81 -8.19
C ARG A 588 -14.04 25.42 -7.70
N ILE A 589 -13.97 24.41 -8.56
CA ILE A 589 -14.15 22.98 -8.22
C ILE A 589 -13.05 22.50 -7.28
N ILE A 590 -11.79 22.82 -7.61
CA ILE A 590 -10.64 22.51 -6.74
C ILE A 590 -10.83 23.20 -5.38
N SER A 591 -11.24 24.46 -5.32
CA SER A 591 -11.52 25.14 -4.05
C SER A 591 -12.58 24.41 -3.21
N LEU A 592 -13.64 23.87 -3.83
CA LEU A 592 -14.71 23.14 -3.13
C LEU A 592 -14.25 21.75 -2.67
N ALA A 593 -13.52 21.02 -3.53
CA ALA A 593 -12.92 19.72 -3.21
C ALA A 593 -11.81 19.83 -2.16
N THR A 594 -11.02 20.90 -2.20
CA THR A 594 -9.95 21.18 -1.23
C THR A 594 -10.56 21.58 0.12
N VAL A 595 -11.69 22.28 0.18
CA VAL A 595 -12.41 22.53 1.45
C VAL A 595 -12.88 21.21 2.09
N SER A 596 -13.31 20.23 1.28
CA SER A 596 -13.64 18.87 1.75
C SER A 596 -12.39 18.10 2.23
N CYS A 597 -11.26 18.26 1.53
CA CYS A 597 -9.96 17.67 1.89
C CYS A 597 -9.20 18.46 2.98
N SER A 598 -9.62 19.67 3.34
CA SER A 598 -8.97 20.52 4.35
C SER A 598 -9.54 20.33 5.75
N PHE A 599 -10.72 19.71 5.87
CA PHE A 599 -11.26 19.32 7.18
C PHE A 599 -10.53 18.14 7.82
N THR A 600 -9.73 17.38 7.04
CA THR A 600 -8.81 16.34 7.55
C THR A 600 -7.42 16.89 7.94
N TYR A 601 -7.14 18.18 7.71
CA TYR A 601 -5.82 18.79 7.91
C TYR A 601 -5.85 20.06 8.78
N LEU A 602 -6.56 20.07 9.91
CA LEU A 602 -6.38 21.12 10.92
C LEU A 602 -6.37 20.55 12.34
N ASN A 603 -5.24 19.92 12.72
CA ASN A 603 -4.44 20.32 13.90
C ASN A 603 -3.19 19.42 14.01
N PRO A 604 -1.99 19.93 13.72
CA PRO A 604 -0.76 19.16 13.81
C PRO A 604 -0.04 19.31 15.17
N VAL A 605 0.83 18.33 15.47
CA VAL A 605 2.10 18.38 16.25
C VAL A 605 2.06 17.90 17.72
N PRO A 606 3.13 17.29 18.32
CA PRO A 606 4.36 16.65 17.80
C PRO A 606 4.58 15.18 18.28
N ASN A 607 5.54 14.51 17.64
CA ASN A 607 6.27 13.31 18.10
C ASN A 607 5.53 11.97 18.06
N THR A 608 5.58 11.31 16.91
CA THR A 608 6.43 10.12 16.69
C THR A 608 6.52 9.83 15.20
N ARG A 609 7.73 9.45 14.75
CA ARG A 609 8.08 9.12 13.37
C ARG A 609 7.44 7.78 12.98
N GLU A 610 6.38 7.83 12.20
CA GLU A 610 5.99 6.87 11.15
C GLU A 610 4.63 7.30 10.59
N ALA A 611 4.59 7.75 9.33
CA ALA A 611 3.36 8.16 8.64
C ALA A 611 2.61 6.92 8.11
N PRO A 612 1.27 6.83 8.25
CA PRO A 612 0.51 5.63 7.92
C PRO A 612 0.14 5.53 6.42
N GLN A 613 0.34 4.35 5.86
CA GLN A 613 -0.03 3.93 4.49
C GLN A 613 -1.51 3.54 4.35
N PHE A 614 -2.44 4.31 4.91
CA PHE A 614 -3.86 3.98 4.85
C PHE A 614 -4.64 5.10 4.19
N LEU A 615 -5.00 4.89 2.92
CA LEU A 615 -6.13 5.49 2.20
C LEU A 615 -6.16 4.90 0.77
N MET A 616 -6.74 3.70 0.62
CA MET A 616 -7.20 3.17 -0.68
C MET A 616 -8.73 3.24 -0.65
N LEU A 617 -9.29 4.42 -0.95
CA LEU A 617 -10.70 4.53 -1.33
C LEU A 617 -10.81 4.10 -2.80
N HIS A 618 -11.61 3.06 -3.06
CA HIS A 618 -12.21 2.68 -4.35
C HIS A 618 -11.33 2.87 -5.60
N SER A 619 -10.60 1.81 -5.96
CA SER A 619 -9.61 1.73 -7.05
C SER A 619 -10.15 1.81 -8.49
N LEU A 620 -11.37 2.29 -8.73
CA LEU A 620 -11.91 2.52 -10.08
C LEU A 620 -12.54 3.91 -10.21
N ASP A 621 -13.28 4.38 -9.20
CA ASP A 621 -13.85 5.73 -9.21
C ASP A 621 -12.81 6.82 -8.87
N PHE A 622 -11.84 6.51 -8.01
CA PHE A 622 -10.74 7.45 -7.72
C PHE A 622 -9.76 7.56 -8.91
N LEU A 623 -9.58 6.47 -9.67
CA LEU A 623 -8.77 6.45 -10.88
C LEU A 623 -9.45 7.23 -12.01
N LEU A 624 -10.78 7.14 -12.13
CA LEU A 624 -11.58 7.92 -13.09
C LEU A 624 -11.57 9.41 -12.75
N ILE A 625 -11.63 9.76 -11.47
CA ILE A 625 -11.47 11.13 -10.97
C ILE A 625 -10.03 11.63 -11.20
N LEU A 626 -8.99 10.81 -10.99
CA LEU A 626 -7.59 11.15 -11.31
C LEU A 626 -7.35 11.36 -12.82
N LEU A 627 -7.96 10.52 -13.66
CA LEU A 627 -7.97 10.62 -15.12
C LEU A 627 -8.71 11.87 -15.61
N LEU A 628 -9.79 12.29 -14.93
CA LEU A 628 -10.52 13.53 -15.21
C LEU A 628 -9.86 14.79 -14.63
N LEU A 629 -9.02 14.66 -13.59
CA LEU A 629 -8.34 15.76 -12.89
C LEU A 629 -6.96 16.12 -13.47
N GLY A 630 -6.40 15.35 -14.41
CA GLY A 630 -5.06 15.62 -14.96
C GLY A 630 -3.97 15.72 -13.88
N ILE A 631 -4.13 15.01 -12.75
CA ILE A 631 -3.09 14.97 -11.71
C ILE A 631 -2.01 14.02 -12.19
N PHE A 632 -1.01 14.60 -12.84
CA PHE A 632 0.22 13.94 -13.20
C PHE A 632 0.91 13.37 -11.95
N ASP A 633 1.12 12.06 -11.90
CA ASP A 633 1.94 11.41 -10.88
C ASP A 633 3.41 11.38 -11.32
N PRO A 634 4.30 12.19 -10.72
CA PRO A 634 5.71 12.22 -11.09
C PRO A 634 6.50 11.02 -10.57
N THR A 635 5.87 10.10 -9.81
CA THR A 635 6.57 9.05 -9.07
C THR A 635 7.40 8.15 -9.97
N GLU A 636 6.90 7.79 -11.14
CA GLU A 636 7.62 6.95 -12.11
C GLU A 636 8.90 7.63 -12.60
N LEU A 637 8.81 8.90 -13.02
CA LEU A 637 9.96 9.68 -13.50
C LEU A 637 10.97 9.95 -12.38
N ILE A 638 10.51 10.28 -11.18
CA ILE A 638 11.37 10.44 -10.01
C ILE A 638 12.10 9.12 -9.69
N ASN A 639 11.41 7.98 -9.81
CA ASN A 639 12.05 6.68 -9.62
C ASN A 639 13.05 6.37 -10.74
N GLY A 640 12.76 6.77 -11.98
CA GLY A 640 13.71 6.72 -13.11
C GLY A 640 15.00 7.50 -12.81
N ILE A 641 14.89 8.75 -12.35
CA ILE A 641 16.05 9.58 -11.96
C ILE A 641 16.82 8.91 -10.81
N ARG A 642 16.12 8.34 -9.81
CA ARG A 642 16.78 7.59 -8.72
C ARG A 642 17.52 6.36 -9.23
N GLN A 643 16.98 5.64 -10.21
CA GLN A 643 17.68 4.51 -10.80
C GLN A 643 18.90 4.98 -11.59
N LEU A 644 18.79 6.04 -12.38
CA LEU A 644 19.91 6.65 -13.10
C LEU A 644 21.07 7.02 -12.16
N TYR A 645 20.78 7.56 -10.96
CA TYR A 645 21.83 7.84 -9.98
C TYR A 645 22.43 6.60 -9.33
N LYS A 646 21.70 5.48 -9.22
CA LYS A 646 22.23 4.23 -8.69
C LYS A 646 23.10 3.49 -9.70
N THR A 647 22.67 3.46 -10.96
CA THR A 647 23.30 2.67 -12.02
C THR A 647 24.42 3.41 -12.72
N ARG A 648 24.28 4.72 -12.95
CA ARG A 648 25.25 5.53 -13.71
C ARG A 648 26.10 6.40 -12.80
N GLU A 649 25.48 7.25 -11.99
CA GLU A 649 26.24 8.21 -11.16
C GLU A 649 26.81 7.62 -9.87
N GLY A 650 26.42 6.39 -9.50
CA GLY A 650 26.99 5.62 -8.40
C GLY A 650 28.36 4.99 -8.70
N TRP A 651 28.83 5.10 -9.94
CA TRP A 651 30.12 4.61 -10.39
C TRP A 651 31.01 5.76 -10.84
N LEU A 652 32.27 5.73 -10.40
CA LEU A 652 33.29 6.68 -10.77
C LEU A 652 34.27 5.99 -11.72
N SER A 653 34.51 6.58 -12.89
CA SER A 653 35.67 6.25 -13.71
C SER A 653 36.75 7.32 -13.50
N PRO A 654 37.83 7.03 -12.76
CA PRO A 654 38.91 7.98 -12.53
C PRO A 654 39.69 8.27 -13.82
N PHE A 655 39.65 7.35 -14.78
CA PHE A 655 40.40 7.41 -16.03
C PHE A 655 39.42 7.47 -17.20
N PRO A 656 39.18 8.66 -17.78
CA PRO A 656 38.22 8.84 -18.88
C PRO A 656 38.47 7.95 -20.12
N TRP A 657 39.71 7.47 -20.31
CA TRP A 657 40.11 6.61 -21.43
C TRP A 657 40.08 5.11 -21.11
N CYS A 658 39.70 4.71 -19.88
CA CYS A 658 39.74 3.32 -19.45
C CYS A 658 38.43 2.95 -18.74
N GLU A 659 37.42 2.65 -19.54
CA GLU A 659 36.06 2.35 -19.06
C GLU A 659 35.96 1.05 -18.24
N GLU A 660 36.99 0.20 -18.30
CA GLU A 660 37.11 -1.04 -17.53
C GLU A 660 37.35 -0.78 -16.02
N PHE A 661 37.89 0.39 -15.65
CA PHE A 661 38.19 0.72 -14.25
C PHE A 661 37.11 1.63 -13.65
N GLN A 662 35.99 1.02 -13.28
CA GLN A 662 34.91 1.69 -12.57
C GLN A 662 34.94 1.33 -11.08
N PHE A 663 34.93 2.37 -10.25
CA PHE A 663 34.88 2.22 -8.80
C PHE A 663 33.52 2.65 -8.28
N PHE A 664 32.92 1.80 -7.46
CA PHE A 664 31.66 2.12 -6.82
C PHE A 664 31.86 3.18 -5.73
N LEU A 665 31.14 4.29 -5.83
CA LEU A 665 31.26 5.44 -4.93
C LEU A 665 31.04 5.08 -3.45
N GLY A 666 30.21 4.08 -3.14
CA GLY A 666 30.00 3.60 -1.78
C GLY A 666 31.26 3.02 -1.11
N ASN A 667 32.21 2.50 -1.90
CA ASN A 667 33.42 1.85 -1.39
C ASN A 667 34.63 2.79 -1.35
N ILE A 668 34.68 3.78 -2.24
CA ILE A 668 35.87 4.64 -2.44
C ILE A 668 35.70 6.07 -1.93
N PHE A 669 34.48 6.52 -1.63
CA PHE A 669 34.25 7.90 -1.24
C PHE A 669 34.85 8.18 0.15
N THR A 670 35.82 9.10 0.19
CA THR A 670 36.33 9.68 1.42
C THR A 670 35.63 11.01 1.67
N ARG A 671 35.20 11.23 2.91
CA ARG A 671 34.44 12.44 3.28
C ARG A 671 35.32 13.67 3.10
N LEU A 672 34.93 14.52 2.14
CA LEU A 672 35.61 15.79 1.88
C LEU A 672 35.42 16.75 3.05
N LYS A 673 36.50 17.45 3.42
CA LYS A 673 36.46 18.52 4.41
C LYS A 673 35.97 19.80 3.73
N VAL A 674 34.66 20.05 3.80
CA VAL A 674 34.06 21.29 3.30
C VAL A 674 34.12 22.34 4.40
N VAL A 675 34.55 23.54 4.02
CA VAL A 675 34.84 24.63 4.95
C VAL A 675 34.10 25.89 4.49
N ARG A 676 33.42 26.61 5.40
CA ARG A 676 32.70 27.84 5.04
C ARG A 676 33.67 29.01 4.82
N ARG A 677 33.31 29.89 3.89
CA ARG A 677 33.97 31.17 3.65
C ARG A 677 32.99 32.31 3.96
N LYS A 678 33.40 33.28 4.77
CA LYS A 678 32.56 34.46 5.11
C LYS A 678 32.49 35.45 3.95
N LYS A 679 31.30 36.01 3.68
CA LYS A 679 31.08 36.99 2.59
C LYS A 679 31.88 38.29 2.78
N THR A 680 32.17 38.67 4.04
CA THR A 680 32.70 40.01 4.36
C THR A 680 34.22 40.14 4.36
N ARG A 681 34.99 39.03 4.38
CA ARG A 681 36.47 39.09 4.48
C ARG A 681 37.24 38.02 3.70
N GLY A 682 36.58 37.06 3.03
CA GLY A 682 37.26 35.94 2.39
C GLY A 682 38.00 34.99 3.36
N VAL A 683 37.82 35.20 4.68
CA VAL A 683 38.44 34.39 5.73
C VAL A 683 37.74 33.04 5.80
N ILE A 684 38.55 31.98 5.71
CA ILE A 684 38.14 30.59 5.86
C ILE A 684 37.81 30.35 7.34
N THR A 685 36.65 29.79 7.65
CA THR A 685 36.27 29.44 9.03
C THR A 685 36.69 28.00 9.33
N ASP A 686 37.22 27.65 10.49
CA ASP A 686 37.60 26.25 10.81
C ASP A 686 36.41 25.28 11.02
N VAL A 687 35.19 25.69 10.66
CA VAL A 687 33.97 24.90 10.85
C VAL A 687 33.77 23.96 9.67
N PHE A 688 33.86 22.66 9.95
CA PHE A 688 33.55 21.60 9.00
C PHE A 688 32.05 21.51 8.74
N VAL A 689 31.66 21.54 7.46
CA VAL A 689 30.28 21.37 7.02
C VAL A 689 30.07 19.94 6.56
N ASP A 690 29.04 19.30 7.09
CA ASP A 690 28.60 18.00 6.58
C ASP A 690 27.78 18.18 5.29
N MET A 691 27.81 17.17 4.41
CA MET A 691 26.99 17.13 3.19
C MET A 691 25.52 17.43 3.46
N SER A 692 24.96 16.86 4.53
CA SER A 692 23.55 17.03 4.92
C SER A 692 23.21 18.43 5.44
N SER A 693 24.23 19.21 5.83
CA SER A 693 24.11 20.53 6.45
C SER A 693 24.50 21.69 5.53
N ILE A 694 24.69 21.41 4.22
CA ILE A 694 25.23 22.40 3.29
C ILE A 694 24.25 23.58 3.07
N LEU A 695 22.95 23.34 3.19
CA LEU A 695 21.88 24.33 3.08
C LEU A 695 21.33 24.76 4.46
N ASP A 696 21.99 24.40 5.55
CA ASP A 696 21.51 24.77 6.88
C ASP A 696 21.75 26.26 7.17
N PRO A 697 20.83 26.90 7.92
CA PRO A 697 21.00 28.27 8.40
C PRO A 697 22.35 28.48 9.11
N TYR A 698 22.92 29.67 8.97
CA TYR A 698 24.15 30.06 9.64
C TYR A 698 24.17 31.54 10.02
N GLU A 699 25.17 31.96 10.80
CA GLU A 699 25.22 33.30 11.43
C GLU A 699 24.99 34.46 10.45
N GLU A 700 25.42 34.35 9.18
CA GLU A 700 25.24 35.42 8.17
C GLU A 700 24.02 35.20 7.25
N CYS A 701 23.42 34.00 7.22
CA CYS A 701 22.29 33.67 6.36
C CYS A 701 21.35 32.66 7.01
N SER A 702 20.14 33.11 7.36
CA SER A 702 19.14 32.29 8.03
C SER A 702 18.43 31.28 7.11
N ALA A 703 18.57 31.39 5.80
CA ALA A 703 17.97 30.48 4.81
C ALA A 703 18.73 30.55 3.47
N PRO A 704 19.84 29.80 3.30
CA PRO A 704 20.61 29.83 2.07
C PRO A 704 19.86 29.13 0.93
N ARG A 705 19.45 29.90 -0.09
CA ARG A 705 18.86 29.35 -1.33
C ARG A 705 19.90 28.72 -2.24
N THR A 706 21.02 29.42 -2.44
CA THR A 706 22.09 29.02 -3.36
C THR A 706 23.41 28.88 -2.63
N VAL A 707 24.13 27.78 -2.88
CA VAL A 707 25.47 27.52 -2.33
C VAL A 707 26.44 27.24 -3.46
N LEU A 708 27.59 27.91 -3.44
CA LEU A 708 28.71 27.65 -4.34
C LEU A 708 29.81 26.90 -3.60
N ILE A 709 30.20 25.73 -4.10
CA ILE A 709 31.35 24.96 -3.63
C ILE A 709 32.53 25.25 -4.56
N GLU A 710 33.55 25.89 -4.01
CA GLU A 710 34.80 26.16 -4.72
C GLU A 710 35.91 25.19 -4.30
N GLY A 711 36.80 24.90 -5.23
CA GLY A 711 38.02 24.16 -4.94
C GLY A 711 38.93 24.06 -6.15
N GLU A 712 40.18 23.68 -5.94
CA GLU A 712 41.13 23.43 -7.02
C GLU A 712 40.68 22.27 -7.93
N PRO A 713 41.14 22.23 -9.19
CA PRO A 713 40.95 21.06 -10.05
C PRO A 713 41.44 19.77 -9.36
N GLY A 714 40.70 18.67 -9.51
CA GLY A 714 41.06 17.39 -8.90
C GLY A 714 40.66 17.20 -7.42
N MET A 715 40.15 18.23 -6.74
CA MET A 715 39.71 18.14 -5.33
C MET A 715 38.45 17.28 -5.08
N GLY A 716 37.88 16.66 -6.12
CA GLY A 716 36.72 15.78 -5.99
C GLY A 716 35.35 16.48 -5.96
N LYS A 717 35.23 17.72 -6.49
CA LYS A 717 33.94 18.46 -6.56
C LYS A 717 32.85 17.69 -7.32
N THR A 718 33.16 17.18 -8.50
CA THR A 718 32.23 16.31 -9.27
C THR A 718 31.88 15.05 -8.49
N THR A 719 32.87 14.42 -7.85
CA THR A 719 32.67 13.24 -6.99
C THR A 719 31.72 13.56 -5.83
N TYR A 720 31.80 14.76 -5.26
CA TYR A 720 30.90 15.25 -4.21
C TYR A 720 29.45 15.36 -4.72
N CYS A 721 29.22 15.99 -5.87
CA CYS A 721 27.89 16.11 -6.49
C CYS A 721 27.27 14.74 -6.77
N LYS A 722 28.04 13.83 -7.38
CA LYS A 722 27.61 12.45 -7.65
C LYS A 722 27.28 11.69 -6.38
N LYS A 723 28.13 11.82 -5.34
CA LYS A 723 27.88 11.18 -4.04
C LYS A 723 26.59 11.70 -3.39
N TYR A 724 26.33 13.00 -3.45
CA TYR A 724 25.09 13.57 -2.93
C TYR A 724 23.84 12.99 -3.64
N ALA A 725 23.86 12.98 -4.98
CA ALA A 725 22.78 12.41 -5.79
C ALA A 725 22.57 10.91 -5.51
N TYR A 726 23.66 10.16 -5.38
CA TYR A 726 23.65 8.74 -5.03
C TYR A 726 23.07 8.47 -3.63
N ASP A 727 23.47 9.24 -2.61
CA ASP A 727 22.99 9.07 -1.24
C ASP A 727 21.50 9.43 -1.11
N TRP A 728 21.04 10.45 -1.86
CA TRP A 728 19.62 10.76 -2.00
C TRP A 728 18.85 9.61 -2.67
N ALA A 729 19.38 9.02 -3.74
CA ALA A 729 18.72 7.92 -4.45
C ALA A 729 18.65 6.62 -3.63
N THR A 730 19.66 6.36 -2.79
CA THR A 730 19.75 5.16 -1.94
C THR A 730 19.14 5.33 -0.55
N LYS A 731 18.66 6.53 -0.21
CA LYS A 731 18.10 6.89 1.11
C LYS A 731 19.10 6.70 2.26
N GLN A 732 20.40 6.82 2.00
CA GLN A 732 21.44 6.75 3.06
C GLN A 732 21.53 8.05 3.87
N GLN A 733 20.91 9.14 3.40
CA GLN A 733 20.69 10.34 4.21
C GLN A 733 19.33 10.26 4.93
N GLU A 734 19.28 9.59 6.09
CA GLU A 734 18.34 10.00 7.13
C GLU A 734 19.02 11.06 8.02
N PRO A 735 18.40 12.22 8.27
CA PRO A 735 19.02 13.25 9.08
C PRO A 735 19.02 12.85 10.56
N ARG A 736 20.24 12.67 11.10
CA ARG A 736 20.54 12.96 12.50
C ARG A 736 20.79 14.46 12.63
N GLY A 737 19.72 15.25 12.75
CA GLY A 737 19.88 16.69 12.95
C GLY A 737 18.56 17.45 12.95
N CYS A 738 18.41 18.34 13.93
CA CYS A 738 17.29 19.27 14.06
C CYS A 738 17.45 20.41 13.04
N GLY A 739 16.91 20.20 11.83
CA GLY A 739 16.83 21.19 10.75
C GLY A 739 17.56 20.70 9.49
N SER A 740 16.84 20.27 8.46
CA SER A 740 17.29 20.25 7.06
C SER A 740 16.13 19.79 6.18
N THR A 741 15.80 20.57 5.15
CA THR A 741 14.71 20.34 4.18
C THR A 741 14.89 19.03 3.41
N ALA A 742 13.98 18.07 3.59
CA ALA A 742 13.97 16.86 2.77
C ALA A 742 13.51 17.17 1.33
N PHE A 743 14.42 17.08 0.36
CA PHE A 743 14.11 17.30 -1.05
C PHE A 743 13.34 16.13 -1.66
N LYS A 744 12.20 16.44 -2.29
CA LYS A 744 11.39 15.47 -3.05
C LYS A 744 12.15 15.00 -4.30
N VAL A 745 12.85 15.91 -4.97
CA VAL A 745 13.62 15.64 -6.20
C VAL A 745 14.98 16.34 -6.13
N VAL A 746 16.04 15.61 -6.50
CA VAL A 746 17.38 16.16 -6.72
C VAL A 746 17.69 16.03 -8.22
N LEU A 747 18.03 17.14 -8.86
CA LEU A 747 18.35 17.22 -10.29
C LEU A 747 19.84 17.58 -10.44
N LEU A 748 20.67 16.63 -10.83
CA LEU A 748 22.10 16.82 -11.12
C LEU A 748 22.31 17.12 -12.61
N LEU A 749 22.76 18.32 -12.94
CA LEU A 749 23.12 18.72 -14.30
C LEU A 749 24.62 18.95 -14.44
N LYS A 750 25.23 18.30 -15.43
CA LYS A 750 26.63 18.51 -15.82
C LYS A 750 26.69 19.73 -16.72
N CYS A 751 27.26 20.81 -16.21
CA CYS A 751 27.32 22.10 -16.90
C CYS A 751 28.06 22.05 -18.25
N ARG A 752 29.08 21.19 -18.34
CA ARG A 752 29.83 20.95 -19.57
C ARG A 752 28.98 20.42 -20.72
N ASP A 753 27.94 19.66 -20.40
CA ASP A 753 27.10 18.95 -21.37
C ASP A 753 25.77 19.70 -21.60
N ILE A 754 25.69 21.00 -21.24
CA ILE A 754 24.51 21.84 -21.46
C ILE A 754 24.67 22.62 -22.76
N HIS A 755 23.77 22.37 -23.71
CA HIS A 755 23.78 23.01 -25.02
C HIS A 755 22.75 24.13 -25.16
N SER A 756 21.66 24.09 -24.37
CA SER A 756 20.52 24.97 -24.53
C SER A 756 20.06 25.61 -23.20
N ASP A 757 18.81 25.41 -22.78
CA ASP A 757 18.24 25.93 -21.54
C ASP A 757 18.20 24.87 -20.43
N VAL A 758 17.70 25.27 -19.24
CA VAL A 758 17.61 24.37 -18.09
C VAL A 758 16.62 23.22 -18.31
N TRP A 759 15.58 23.40 -19.12
CA TRP A 759 14.55 22.40 -19.36
C TRP A 759 15.04 21.34 -20.33
N GLU A 760 15.68 21.76 -21.42
CA GLU A 760 16.34 20.87 -22.38
C GLU A 760 17.50 20.12 -21.72
N ALA A 761 18.26 20.77 -20.82
CA ALA A 761 19.29 20.08 -20.05
C ALA A 761 18.71 19.00 -19.11
N ILE A 762 17.52 19.22 -18.54
CA ILE A 762 16.84 18.19 -17.74
C ILE A 762 16.36 17.05 -18.63
N ASP A 763 15.79 17.36 -19.80
CA ASP A 763 15.35 16.38 -20.79
C ASP A 763 16.52 15.48 -21.23
N ASP A 764 17.58 16.09 -21.75
CA ASP A 764 18.74 15.40 -22.33
C ASP A 764 19.53 14.56 -21.33
N GLN A 765 19.69 15.05 -20.10
CA GLN A 765 20.59 14.44 -19.12
C GLN A 765 19.87 13.51 -18.13
N LEU A 766 18.58 13.72 -17.84
CA LEU A 766 17.88 13.06 -16.74
C LEU A 766 16.65 12.25 -17.15
N LEU A 767 15.96 12.60 -18.24
CA LEU A 767 14.73 11.92 -18.66
C LEU A 767 14.99 10.77 -19.65
N PRO A 768 14.09 9.77 -19.74
CA PRO A 768 14.16 8.73 -20.78
C PRO A 768 14.02 9.33 -22.19
N ARG A 769 14.73 8.78 -23.16
CA ARG A 769 14.72 9.29 -24.55
C ARG A 769 13.39 9.06 -25.28
N ASP A 770 12.61 8.10 -24.81
CA ASP A 770 11.32 7.66 -25.35
C ASP A 770 10.13 8.20 -24.55
N ILE A 771 10.35 9.21 -23.71
CA ILE A 771 9.29 9.83 -22.92
C ILE A 771 8.26 10.52 -23.83
N ASP A 772 6.98 10.31 -23.51
CA ASP A 772 5.89 11.02 -24.17
C ASP A 772 5.96 12.54 -23.89
N GLU A 773 5.72 13.35 -24.91
CA GLU A 773 5.80 14.82 -24.82
C GLU A 773 4.81 15.40 -23.81
N GLU A 774 3.61 14.84 -23.68
CA GLU A 774 2.61 15.30 -22.73
C GLU A 774 3.09 15.04 -21.29
N VAL A 775 3.59 13.83 -21.04
CA VAL A 775 4.16 13.42 -19.74
C VAL A 775 5.37 14.30 -19.39
N LYS A 776 6.21 14.62 -20.37
CA LYS A 776 7.35 15.54 -20.18
C LYS A 776 6.89 16.95 -19.78
N GLN A 777 5.92 17.52 -20.48
CA GLN A 777 5.40 18.86 -20.16
C GLN A 777 4.76 18.89 -18.77
N GLN A 778 4.05 17.82 -18.39
CA GLN A 778 3.48 17.67 -17.05
C GLN A 778 4.58 17.61 -15.98
N PHE A 779 5.72 16.96 -16.25
CA PHE A 779 6.87 16.96 -15.34
C PHE A 779 7.51 18.33 -15.17
N PHE A 780 7.66 19.10 -16.24
CA PHE A 780 8.15 20.48 -16.15
C PHE A 780 7.20 21.39 -15.38
N HIS A 781 5.89 21.21 -15.57
CA HIS A 781 4.89 21.90 -14.76
C HIS A 781 5.01 21.54 -13.28
N PHE A 782 5.18 20.24 -12.96
CA PHE A 782 5.41 19.77 -11.59
C PHE A 782 6.63 20.43 -10.94
N ILE A 783 7.75 20.59 -11.67
CA ILE A 783 8.95 21.27 -11.18
C ILE A 783 8.66 22.74 -10.85
N ARG A 784 7.89 23.43 -11.70
CA ARG A 784 7.53 24.84 -11.50
C ARG A 784 6.65 25.07 -10.28
N GLU A 785 5.76 24.13 -9.96
CA GLU A 785 4.88 24.21 -8.79
C GLU A 785 5.57 23.79 -7.48
N ASN A 786 6.52 22.85 -7.53
CA ASN A 786 7.14 22.24 -6.34
C ASN A 786 8.54 22.76 -5.99
N GLN A 787 8.92 23.93 -6.50
CA GLN A 787 10.27 24.51 -6.41
C GLN A 787 10.94 24.40 -5.03
N SER A 788 10.23 24.70 -3.93
CA SER A 788 10.80 24.69 -2.57
C SER A 788 11.23 23.30 -2.08
N SER A 789 10.77 22.24 -2.74
CA SER A 789 11.10 20.85 -2.43
C SER A 789 12.03 20.21 -3.47
N ILE A 790 12.61 21.02 -4.36
CA ILE A 790 13.52 20.59 -5.42
C ILE A 790 14.91 21.17 -5.14
N LEU A 791 15.92 20.32 -5.31
CA LEU A 791 17.34 20.71 -5.29
C LEU A 791 17.93 20.54 -6.68
N LEU A 792 18.50 21.62 -7.22
CA LEU A 792 19.25 21.62 -8.47
C LEU A 792 20.75 21.66 -8.18
N ILE A 793 21.49 20.64 -8.62
CA ILE A 793 22.94 20.56 -8.51
C ILE A 793 23.55 20.86 -9.88
N LEU A 794 24.31 21.95 -9.97
CA LEU A 794 25.04 22.37 -11.17
C LEU A 794 26.51 22.01 -11.01
N ASP A 795 26.94 20.92 -11.66
CA ASP A 795 28.32 20.46 -11.58
C ASP A 795 29.19 21.10 -12.67
N GLY A 796 30.19 21.89 -12.25
CA GLY A 796 31.16 22.53 -13.13
C GLY A 796 30.65 23.83 -13.76
N LEU A 797 30.16 24.79 -12.97
CA LEU A 797 29.64 26.07 -13.46
C LEU A 797 30.66 26.84 -14.32
N ASP A 798 31.96 26.67 -14.06
CA ASP A 798 33.04 27.24 -14.88
C ASP A 798 33.22 26.58 -16.24
N GLU A 799 32.59 25.43 -16.47
CA GLU A 799 32.60 24.65 -17.72
C GLU A 799 31.38 24.96 -18.62
N LEU A 800 30.49 25.88 -18.19
CA LEU A 800 29.36 26.35 -19.02
C LEU A 800 29.85 27.13 -20.26
N PRO A 801 29.20 26.97 -21.42
CA PRO A 801 29.44 27.82 -22.58
C PRO A 801 29.16 29.30 -22.30
N SER A 802 30.03 30.19 -22.77
CA SER A 802 29.94 31.65 -22.54
C SER A 802 28.60 32.27 -22.93
N SER A 803 27.94 31.72 -23.95
CA SER A 803 26.63 32.18 -24.46
C SER A 803 25.46 31.87 -23.53
N LYS A 804 25.64 30.94 -22.57
CA LYS A 804 24.58 30.47 -21.66
C LYS A 804 24.73 30.99 -20.22
N LEU A 805 25.87 31.62 -19.92
CA LEU A 805 26.15 32.17 -18.60
C LEU A 805 25.09 33.17 -18.11
N SER A 806 24.50 33.98 -19.00
CA SER A 806 23.44 34.92 -18.62
C SER A 806 22.19 34.21 -18.10
N MET A 807 21.74 33.16 -18.78
CA MET A 807 20.55 32.40 -18.41
C MET A 807 20.73 31.66 -17.07
N PHE A 808 21.88 31.01 -16.87
CA PHE A 808 22.17 30.35 -15.60
C PHE A 808 22.48 31.35 -14.46
N SER A 809 22.96 32.56 -14.78
CA SER A 809 23.02 33.67 -13.82
C SER A 809 21.63 34.07 -13.34
N GLU A 810 20.65 34.19 -14.23
CA GLU A 810 19.25 34.50 -13.86
C GLU A 810 18.62 33.41 -12.98
N LEU A 811 18.98 32.15 -13.21
CA LEU A 811 18.60 31.03 -12.36
C LEU A 811 19.22 31.13 -10.96
N ILE A 812 20.53 31.43 -10.89
CA ILE A 812 21.27 31.61 -9.63
C ILE A 812 20.75 32.82 -8.84
N GLU A 813 20.50 33.95 -9.51
CA GLU A 813 19.90 35.16 -8.94
C GLU A 813 18.44 34.97 -8.51
N GLY A 814 17.77 33.94 -9.03
CA GLY A 814 16.38 33.63 -8.70
C GLY A 814 15.33 34.39 -9.48
N ARG A 815 15.69 34.92 -10.65
CA ARG A 815 14.71 35.41 -11.64
C ARG A 815 13.97 34.24 -12.29
N VAL A 816 14.67 33.12 -12.48
CA VAL A 816 14.12 31.83 -12.92
C VAL A 816 14.15 30.87 -11.73
N LEU A 817 13.05 30.16 -11.49
CA LEU A 817 12.86 29.25 -10.33
C LEU A 817 13.25 29.89 -8.96
N PRO A 818 12.56 30.98 -8.56
CA PRO A 818 12.90 31.79 -7.37
C PRO A 818 12.89 31.01 -6.05
N LYS A 819 12.11 29.93 -5.96
CA LYS A 819 11.95 29.14 -4.72
C LYS A 819 12.78 27.85 -4.72
N CYS A 820 13.51 27.57 -5.80
CA CYS A 820 14.32 26.35 -5.93
C CYS A 820 15.66 26.48 -5.20
N HIS A 821 16.11 25.42 -4.54
CA HIS A 821 17.42 25.37 -3.89
C HIS A 821 18.48 24.96 -4.91
N ILE A 822 19.64 25.62 -4.88
CA ILE A 822 20.69 25.43 -5.89
C ILE A 822 22.03 25.17 -5.20
N VAL A 823 22.74 24.13 -5.63
CA VAL A 823 24.13 23.88 -5.26
C VAL A 823 24.96 23.88 -6.53
N ALA A 824 25.92 24.78 -6.65
CA ALA A 824 26.82 24.86 -7.80
C ALA A 824 28.26 24.52 -7.40
N THR A 825 29.03 23.91 -8.28
CA THR A 825 30.48 23.71 -8.10
C THR A 825 31.26 24.54 -9.11
N ALA A 826 32.41 25.10 -8.69
CA ALA A 826 33.30 25.82 -9.61
C ALA A 826 34.78 25.71 -9.20
N ARG A 827 35.69 25.99 -10.14
CA ARG A 827 37.11 26.22 -9.84
C ARG A 827 37.31 27.51 -9.03
N HIS A 828 38.27 27.50 -8.12
CA HIS A 828 38.55 28.66 -7.25
C HIS A 828 38.90 29.95 -8.03
N GLU A 829 39.60 29.85 -9.18
CA GLU A 829 39.93 31.01 -10.03
C GLU A 829 38.70 31.59 -10.76
N ALA A 830 37.73 30.73 -11.11
CA ALA A 830 36.45 31.11 -11.71
C ALA A 830 35.41 31.53 -10.65
N GLY A 831 35.65 31.17 -9.39
CA GLY A 831 34.87 31.55 -8.21
C GLY A 831 34.63 33.05 -8.11
N LYS A 832 35.62 33.88 -8.43
CA LYS A 832 35.47 35.36 -8.49
C LYS A 832 34.44 35.85 -9.52
N ARG A 833 34.09 35.02 -10.51
CA ARG A 833 33.08 35.30 -11.54
C ARG A 833 31.69 34.80 -11.09
N GLY A 834 31.63 33.69 -10.36
CA GLY A 834 30.42 33.19 -9.68
C GLY A 834 30.03 33.99 -8.44
N GLU A 835 31.00 34.51 -7.67
CA GLU A 835 30.80 35.44 -6.55
C GLU A 835 30.20 36.79 -7.00
N LYS A 836 30.33 37.17 -8.28
CA LYS A 836 29.62 38.33 -8.85
C LYS A 836 28.16 38.04 -9.20
N MET A 837 27.78 36.77 -9.25
CA MET A 837 26.43 36.29 -9.55
C MET A 837 25.66 35.88 -8.27
N LEU A 838 26.30 35.89 -7.09
CA LEU A 838 25.80 35.46 -5.76
C LEU A 838 25.91 36.59 -4.71
#